data_AF-A0A850ASZ2-F1
#
_entry.id   AF-A0A850ASZ2-F1
#
_cell.length_a   1.000
_cell.length_b   1.000
_cell.length_c   1.000
_cell.angle_alpha   90.00
_cell.angle_beta   90.00
_cell.angle_gamma   90.00
#
_symmetry.space_group_name_H-M   'P 1'
#
loop_
_entity.id
_entity.type
_entity.pdbx_description
1 polymer ?
#
loop_
_entity_poly.entity_id
_entity_poly.type
_entity_poly.pdbx_seq_one_letter_code
_entity_poly.pdbx_strand_id
1 'polypeptide(L)'
;MGIDWMVVATVAGSLVGLAGLLFGIYQRRQRIRDKKKETVAQLETQQEYREEQAQQEAKTVQEEYCELLQDELGKISLAGSPAIATIPVNLLDVFVSLRISSAGRAEDRIHPGQIPGEVEAVRDLGPAELMKRAFTDYPYRLLLIIGEAGSGKTTLLQYYALKCLHKGGFWELGFSEPVLPIYFPLRELASQEAEPGLLPQYLAKWAQDRQVEIPAENFYSWLHERPTLLLLDGLDEISEVQQRKKACRWIDRARTGLKKAHFVVTSRETGYRKLEGIELNPEGLLRADVRDFSPPQQKEFLDKWFRAAFLKEIPADAKDRKTREERQLKRAEQRARDIIDFLHREENRAVQQLAAVPMLLQIMAIIWKEREFLPRSRRDLYDAALNYLLEYRDDNRGLKPLLPAESARRVLLPAALWMQEEKKRDNVLKSEMHLKMQPTLNTLPNQYPAETFCNNLRDRAGLLSDPGKDVYIFRHKSFREYLAGEQLATRRNESLPQLIRHFGEDWWQEPLRFFISKADDQMFDSFMKQFFRSPKSHSLGQKEQNLLQTLVREAGQTKIDSLKAGLNDDTLNDRQRRYILECLKTIGTPEALGCIVEFIKKRTGDQASRRYAEELTVEMRAGVSVTDVLIPRNIFETLPLSFRNPYEDHAEYMLIPGGAYKYSVSKKNETVPNLYFAKYPLTNKRYRRFIDYLAGVGAIRESPLLRALPPEQFARRLLAKIGPEKDFIAYLGKNPAEWAGKLRSNYDDDRRFNGEDQPVVGVTWFAAAVYCHWLTEIQLAIGNSQSQEGMASLLAIANSNPVFRLPSEPEWEWAAAGREPGGELREYPWPKEKGAPNPQLANYGDNVGATTPVGRYPEGATPEGLMDMAGNVWEWCENLYGKGAYREDARALRGGAWSRREDDLRCSARYHYYPGYWDFNIGFRVVVAQS
;
A
#
# COMPACT_ATOMS: atom_id res chain seq x y z
N MET A 1 -17.08 -132.62 16.30
CA MET A 1 -16.75 -131.20 16.56
C MET A 1 -16.21 -130.60 15.26
N GLY A 2 -17.10 -130.06 14.43
CA GLY A 2 -16.71 -129.31 13.23
C GLY A 2 -17.12 -127.86 13.45
N ILE A 3 -16.15 -126.97 13.66
CA ILE A 3 -16.39 -125.52 13.70
C ILE A 3 -16.23 -125.03 12.27
N ASP A 4 -17.28 -124.39 11.79
CA ASP A 4 -17.46 -123.89 10.43
C ASP A 4 -16.55 -122.68 10.18
N TRP A 5 -15.43 -122.91 9.51
CA TRP A 5 -14.40 -121.90 9.20
C TRP A 5 -14.92 -120.76 8.30
N MET A 6 -16.09 -120.92 7.67
CA MET A 6 -16.70 -119.89 6.83
C MET A 6 -17.23 -118.69 7.64
N VAL A 7 -17.66 -118.90 8.88
CA VAL A 7 -18.16 -117.82 9.76
C VAL A 7 -17.00 -116.98 10.32
N VAL A 8 -15.86 -117.60 10.63
CA VAL A 8 -14.68 -116.91 11.19
C VAL A 8 -14.02 -115.99 10.16
N ALA A 9 -13.93 -116.42 8.88
CA ALA A 9 -13.37 -115.59 7.81
C ALA A 9 -14.23 -114.36 7.48
N THR A 10 -15.56 -114.49 7.56
CA THR A 10 -16.50 -113.40 7.24
C THR A 10 -16.53 -112.33 8.34
N VAL A 11 -16.40 -112.75 9.62
CA VAL A 11 -16.31 -111.82 10.76
C VAL A 11 -14.94 -111.12 10.83
N ALA A 12 -13.85 -111.82 10.50
CA ALA A 12 -12.51 -111.23 10.44
C ALA A 12 -12.37 -110.19 9.32
N GLY A 13 -12.92 -110.45 8.12
CA GLY A 13 -12.93 -109.48 7.01
C GLY A 13 -13.75 -108.22 7.32
N SER A 14 -14.87 -108.37 8.03
CA SER A 14 -15.73 -107.26 8.43
C SER A 14 -15.09 -106.37 9.52
N LEU A 15 -14.35 -106.96 10.47
CA LEU A 15 -13.62 -106.22 11.50
C LEU A 15 -12.40 -105.45 10.96
N VAL A 16 -11.68 -106.02 9.99
CA VAL A 16 -10.56 -105.32 9.31
C VAL A 16 -11.07 -104.18 8.44
N GLY A 17 -12.21 -104.36 7.76
CA GLY A 17 -12.89 -103.30 7.00
C GLY A 17 -13.35 -102.14 7.89
N LEU A 18 -13.97 -102.44 9.04
CA LEU A 18 -14.40 -101.43 10.02
C LEU A 18 -13.22 -100.69 10.67
N ALA A 19 -12.14 -101.39 10.99
CA ALA A 19 -10.92 -100.78 11.53
C ALA A 19 -10.24 -99.85 10.51
N GLY A 20 -10.18 -100.25 9.23
CA GLY A 20 -9.66 -99.40 8.15
C GLY A 20 -10.50 -98.14 7.91
N LEU A 21 -11.83 -98.26 8.01
CA LEU A 21 -12.77 -97.15 7.83
C LEU A 21 -12.73 -96.19 9.03
N LEU A 22 -12.64 -96.70 10.25
CA LEU A 22 -12.43 -95.90 11.47
C LEU A 22 -11.06 -95.20 11.48
N PHE A 23 -10.00 -95.87 11.03
CA PHE A 23 -8.67 -95.28 10.89
C PHE A 23 -8.65 -94.18 9.81
N GLY A 24 -9.33 -94.40 8.69
CA GLY A 24 -9.53 -93.39 7.64
C GLY A 24 -10.30 -92.16 8.14
N ILE A 25 -11.37 -92.36 8.92
CA ILE A 25 -12.13 -91.28 9.55
C ILE A 25 -11.28 -90.53 10.59
N TYR A 26 -10.48 -91.25 11.39
CA TYR A 26 -9.58 -90.67 12.38
C TYR A 26 -8.50 -89.80 11.73
N GLN A 27 -7.83 -90.30 10.69
CA GLN A 27 -6.83 -89.53 9.93
C GLN A 27 -7.44 -88.33 9.23
N ARG A 28 -8.66 -88.46 8.67
CA ARG A 28 -9.37 -87.33 8.05
C ARG A 28 -9.76 -86.28 9.07
N ARG A 29 -10.19 -86.67 10.28
CA ARG A 29 -10.47 -85.73 11.38
C ARG A 29 -9.21 -85.04 11.88
N GLN A 30 -8.08 -85.74 12.01
CA GLN A 30 -6.80 -85.13 12.37
C GLN A 30 -6.35 -84.11 11.32
N ARG A 31 -6.34 -84.46 10.03
CA ARG A 31 -6.02 -83.52 8.96
C ARG A 31 -6.93 -82.29 8.93
N ILE A 32 -8.22 -82.44 9.16
CA ILE A 32 -9.15 -81.30 9.23
C ILE A 32 -8.83 -80.43 10.47
N ARG A 33 -8.50 -81.04 11.61
CA ARG A 33 -8.16 -80.31 12.84
C ARG A 33 -6.85 -79.53 12.71
N ASP A 34 -5.84 -80.15 12.09
CA ASP A 34 -4.54 -79.52 11.85
C ASP A 34 -4.67 -78.40 10.84
N LYS A 35 -5.40 -78.61 9.73
CA LYS A 35 -5.66 -77.56 8.73
C LYS A 35 -6.45 -76.39 9.32
N LYS A 36 -7.39 -76.66 10.23
CA LYS A 36 -8.16 -75.63 10.94
C LYS A 36 -7.29 -74.85 11.93
N LYS A 37 -6.36 -75.51 12.63
CA LYS A 37 -5.37 -74.83 13.48
C LYS A 37 -4.41 -73.96 12.67
N GLU A 38 -3.96 -74.44 11.51
CA GLU A 38 -3.09 -73.69 10.60
C GLU A 38 -3.79 -72.47 10.01
N THR A 39 -5.07 -72.60 9.65
CA THR A 39 -5.87 -71.48 9.14
C THR A 39 -6.18 -70.45 10.23
N VAL A 40 -6.45 -70.90 11.47
CA VAL A 40 -6.67 -69.99 12.61
C VAL A 40 -5.39 -69.24 12.95
N ALA A 41 -4.24 -69.93 13.01
CA ALA A 41 -2.95 -69.29 13.25
C ALA A 41 -2.61 -68.26 12.15
N GLN A 42 -2.85 -68.58 10.87
CA GLN A 42 -2.64 -67.63 9.77
C GLN A 42 -3.56 -66.40 9.82
N LEU A 43 -4.80 -66.57 10.29
CA LEU A 43 -5.74 -65.47 10.48
C LEU A 43 -5.35 -64.61 11.68
N GLU A 44 -4.91 -65.20 12.78
CA GLU A 44 -4.41 -64.49 13.97
C GLU A 44 -3.15 -63.68 13.63
N THR A 45 -2.18 -64.26 12.90
CA THR A 45 -0.97 -63.53 12.47
C THR A 45 -1.28 -62.44 11.44
N GLN A 46 -2.27 -62.64 10.55
CA GLN A 46 -2.73 -61.56 9.64
C GLN A 46 -3.46 -60.45 10.39
N GLN A 47 -4.14 -60.78 11.49
CA GLN A 47 -4.87 -59.82 12.30
C GLN A 47 -3.91 -59.02 13.17
N GLU A 48 -2.94 -59.67 13.82
CA GLU A 48 -1.84 -59.01 14.53
C GLU A 48 -1.00 -58.11 13.60
N TYR A 49 -0.67 -58.57 12.39
CA TYR A 49 0.05 -57.73 11.40
C TYR A 49 -0.78 -56.54 10.92
N ARG A 50 -2.11 -56.67 10.79
CA ARG A 50 -3.01 -55.55 10.48
C ARG A 50 -3.17 -54.59 11.65
N GLU A 51 -3.19 -55.09 12.88
CA GLU A 51 -3.27 -54.29 14.10
C GLU A 51 -1.95 -53.54 14.36
N GLU A 52 -0.79 -54.16 14.10
CA GLU A 52 0.52 -53.51 14.11
C GLU A 52 0.67 -52.47 12.99
N GLN A 53 0.18 -52.75 11.77
CA GLN A 53 0.14 -51.74 10.71
C GLN A 53 -0.82 -50.59 11.03
N ALA A 54 -2.00 -50.88 11.61
CA ALA A 54 -2.94 -49.84 12.04
C ALA A 54 -2.41 -49.00 13.22
N GLN A 55 -1.59 -49.57 14.11
CA GLN A 55 -0.89 -48.83 15.17
C GLN A 55 0.32 -48.04 14.67
N GLN A 56 1.00 -48.50 13.62
CA GLN A 56 2.06 -47.74 12.95
C GLN A 56 1.52 -46.64 12.00
N GLU A 57 0.27 -46.75 11.56
CA GLU A 57 -0.42 -45.77 10.69
C GLU A 57 -1.34 -44.79 11.46
N ALA A 58 -1.49 -44.93 12.79
CA ALA A 58 -2.29 -44.00 13.58
C ALA A 58 -1.56 -42.64 13.72
N LYS A 59 -2.04 -41.64 12.98
CA LYS A 59 -1.56 -40.26 13.10
C LYS A 59 -1.73 -39.76 14.54
N THR A 60 -0.73 -39.06 15.04
CA THR A 60 -0.84 -38.35 16.30
C THR A 60 -1.83 -37.18 16.18
N VAL A 61 -2.51 -36.81 17.27
CA VAL A 61 -3.43 -35.65 17.31
C VAL A 61 -2.76 -34.34 16.82
N GLN A 62 -1.44 -34.23 17.03
CA GLN A 62 -0.68 -33.09 16.51
C GLN A 62 -0.52 -33.15 14.99
N GLU A 63 -0.26 -34.32 14.40
CA GLU A 63 -0.16 -34.48 12.96
C GLU A 63 -1.49 -34.17 12.27
N GLU A 64 -2.61 -34.60 12.85
CA GLU A 64 -3.95 -34.24 12.37
C GLU A 64 -4.17 -32.71 12.38
N TYR A 65 -3.74 -32.02 13.44
CA TYR A 65 -3.77 -30.55 13.48
C TYR A 65 -2.87 -29.89 12.44
N CYS A 66 -1.66 -30.40 12.27
CA CYS A 66 -0.70 -29.88 11.29
C CYS A 66 -1.21 -30.06 9.85
N GLU A 67 -1.83 -31.19 9.55
CA GLU A 67 -2.47 -31.43 8.25
C GLU A 67 -3.67 -30.52 8.03
N LEU A 68 -4.53 -30.32 9.04
CA LEU A 68 -5.61 -29.34 9.01
C LEU A 68 -5.08 -27.94 8.65
N LEU A 69 -4.00 -27.49 9.32
CA LEU A 69 -3.37 -26.20 9.02
C LEU A 69 -2.78 -26.17 7.61
N GLN A 70 -2.14 -27.23 7.16
CA GLN A 70 -1.55 -27.30 5.82
C GLN A 70 -2.61 -27.25 4.73
N ASP A 71 -3.75 -27.91 4.93
CA ASP A 71 -4.87 -27.88 3.98
C ASP A 71 -5.58 -26.53 3.97
N GLU A 72 -5.79 -25.92 5.15
CA GLU A 72 -6.47 -24.64 5.29
C GLU A 72 -5.61 -23.45 4.79
N LEU A 73 -4.29 -23.49 5.03
CA LEU A 73 -3.38 -22.36 4.77
C LEU A 73 -2.48 -22.56 3.54
N GLY A 74 -2.31 -23.79 3.05
CA GLY A 74 -1.30 -24.18 2.03
C GLY A 74 -1.56 -23.70 0.61
N LYS A 75 -2.80 -23.33 0.29
CA LYS A 75 -3.23 -22.96 -1.06
C LYS A 75 -3.55 -21.46 -1.11
N ILE A 76 -3.03 -20.76 -2.13
CA ILE A 76 -3.52 -19.40 -2.37
C ILE A 76 -4.91 -19.50 -2.98
N SER A 77 -5.92 -19.23 -2.15
CA SER A 77 -7.26 -18.93 -2.62
C SER A 77 -7.36 -17.43 -2.89
N LEU A 78 -8.04 -17.05 -3.99
CA LEU A 78 -8.50 -15.67 -4.09
C LEU A 78 -9.38 -15.41 -2.87
N ALA A 79 -9.08 -14.32 -2.15
CA ALA A 79 -9.89 -13.87 -1.01
C ALA A 79 -10.02 -14.86 0.18
N GLY A 80 -9.07 -15.79 0.38
CA GLY A 80 -9.00 -16.56 1.64
C GLY A 80 -10.19 -17.48 1.92
N SER A 81 -10.77 -18.13 0.90
CA SER A 81 -11.62 -19.31 1.11
C SER A 81 -11.21 -20.45 0.17
N PRO A 82 -11.00 -21.67 0.68
CA PRO A 82 -10.58 -22.84 -0.10
C PRO A 82 -11.49 -23.15 -1.30
N ALA A 83 -12.77 -22.75 -1.25
CA ALA A 83 -13.74 -22.94 -2.33
C ALA A 83 -13.46 -22.07 -3.58
N ILE A 84 -12.62 -21.04 -3.44
CA ILE A 84 -12.49 -19.93 -4.41
C ILE A 84 -11.38 -20.16 -5.47
N ALA A 85 -10.67 -21.29 -5.51
CA ALA A 85 -9.51 -21.44 -6.42
C ALA A 85 -9.85 -21.95 -7.84
N THR A 86 -9.71 -21.14 -8.90
CA THR A 86 -9.71 -21.63 -10.30
C THR A 86 -8.40 -22.32 -10.67
N ILE A 87 -7.28 -21.96 -10.01
CA ILE A 87 -5.99 -22.64 -10.10
C ILE A 87 -5.42 -22.72 -8.68
N PRO A 88 -5.51 -23.86 -7.98
CA PRO A 88 -4.95 -23.97 -6.63
C PRO A 88 -3.42 -24.00 -6.71
N VAL A 89 -2.76 -22.85 -6.68
CA VAL A 89 -1.30 -22.76 -6.58
C VAL A 89 -0.88 -22.88 -5.12
N ASN A 90 0.21 -23.59 -4.84
CA ASN A 90 0.72 -23.69 -3.47
C ASN A 90 1.28 -22.33 -3.06
N LEU A 91 0.97 -21.88 -1.84
CA LEU A 91 1.39 -20.57 -1.33
C LEU A 91 2.90 -20.40 -1.39
N LEU A 92 3.67 -21.39 -0.93
CA LEU A 92 5.13 -21.30 -0.89
C LEU A 92 5.78 -21.21 -2.29
N ASP A 93 5.13 -21.73 -3.33
CA ASP A 93 5.64 -21.68 -4.71
C ASP A 93 5.51 -20.28 -5.33
N VAL A 94 4.55 -19.48 -4.86
CA VAL A 94 4.24 -18.17 -5.41
C VAL A 94 4.44 -17.02 -4.43
N PHE A 95 4.81 -17.32 -3.18
CA PHE A 95 5.07 -16.31 -2.16
C PHE A 95 6.23 -15.41 -2.58
N VAL A 96 6.00 -14.10 -2.49
CA VAL A 96 7.00 -13.06 -2.68
C VAL A 96 7.25 -12.41 -1.33
N SER A 97 8.52 -12.29 -0.97
CA SER A 97 8.94 -11.67 0.29
C SER A 97 8.41 -10.25 0.38
N LEU A 98 7.47 -10.00 1.29
CA LEU A 98 6.95 -8.65 1.54
C LEU A 98 8.06 -7.76 2.12
N ARG A 99 8.01 -6.48 1.78
CA ARG A 99 8.88 -5.47 2.41
C ARG A 99 8.19 -5.00 3.67
N ILE A 100 8.87 -5.15 4.79
CA ILE A 100 8.31 -4.80 6.09
C ILE A 100 9.22 -3.78 6.75
N SER A 101 8.64 -2.62 7.06
CA SER A 101 9.34 -1.55 7.76
C SER A 101 9.26 -1.84 9.25
N SER A 102 10.38 -2.21 9.88
CA SER A 102 10.47 -2.37 11.35
C SER A 102 10.71 -1.05 12.08
N ALA A 103 10.61 0.07 11.38
CA ALA A 103 10.57 1.38 12.01
C ALA A 103 9.28 1.48 12.83
N GLY A 104 9.34 1.09 14.10
CA GLY A 104 8.56 1.81 15.09
C GLY A 104 8.83 3.29 14.86
N ARG A 105 7.76 4.11 14.82
CA ARG A 105 7.92 5.57 14.87
C ARG A 105 8.97 5.87 15.95
N ALA A 106 9.94 6.71 15.62
CA ALA A 106 11.09 7.04 16.45
C ALA A 106 10.74 7.72 17.80
N GLU A 107 9.49 7.62 18.24
CA GLU A 107 8.96 8.21 19.45
C GLU A 107 9.32 7.40 20.71
N ASP A 108 9.53 6.08 20.61
CA ASP A 108 9.77 5.22 21.80
C ASP A 108 11.27 5.06 22.18
N ARG A 109 12.21 5.72 21.49
CA ARG A 109 13.67 5.59 21.76
C ARG A 109 14.39 6.90 22.08
N ILE A 110 13.70 7.94 22.55
CA ILE A 110 14.36 9.18 22.96
C ILE A 110 13.97 9.54 24.39
N HIS A 111 14.68 8.95 25.35
CA HIS A 111 14.84 9.57 26.67
C HIS A 111 15.83 10.73 26.54
N PRO A 112 15.54 11.91 27.11
CA PRO A 112 16.49 13.02 27.11
C PRO A 112 17.74 12.61 27.91
N GLY A 113 18.84 12.32 27.20
CA GLY A 113 20.14 11.97 27.77
C GLY A 113 20.76 10.65 27.35
N GLN A 114 20.09 9.80 26.56
CA GLN A 114 20.72 8.58 26.00
C GLN A 114 21.22 8.80 24.57
N ILE A 115 22.50 8.49 24.38
CA ILE A 115 23.23 8.54 23.11
C ILE A 115 22.65 7.47 22.17
N PRO A 116 22.22 7.80 20.95
CA PRO A 116 21.89 6.80 19.94
C PRO A 116 23.20 6.15 19.46
N GLY A 117 23.52 4.98 20.00
CA GLY A 117 24.37 4.03 19.30
C GLY A 117 23.66 3.65 17.99
N GLU A 118 24.36 3.82 16.88
CA GLU A 118 24.02 3.36 15.52
C GLU A 118 22.52 3.06 15.32
N VAL A 119 21.74 4.11 15.03
CA VAL A 119 20.39 3.92 14.50
C VAL A 119 20.57 3.30 13.12
N GLU A 120 20.43 1.97 13.05
CA GLU A 120 20.31 1.23 11.78
C GLU A 120 19.32 1.98 10.89
N ALA A 121 19.77 2.38 9.71
CA ALA A 121 18.91 2.93 8.66
C ALA A 121 17.65 2.06 8.54
N VAL A 122 16.48 2.68 8.35
CA VAL A 122 15.19 2.00 8.16
C VAL A 122 15.34 0.99 7.02
N ARG A 123 15.64 -0.26 7.36
CA ARG A 123 15.88 -1.33 6.40
C ARG A 123 14.56 -2.06 6.19
N ASP A 124 14.16 -2.18 4.93
CA ASP A 124 13.06 -3.07 4.59
C ASP A 124 13.49 -4.51 4.93
N LEU A 125 12.83 -5.09 5.92
CA LEU A 125 13.07 -6.47 6.35
C LEU A 125 12.21 -7.42 5.53
N GLY A 126 12.78 -8.57 5.19
CA GLY A 126 12.01 -9.71 4.73
C GLY A 126 11.28 -10.41 5.89
N PRO A 127 10.29 -11.27 5.63
CA PRO A 127 9.53 -12.00 6.65
C PRO A 127 10.38 -12.78 7.66
N ALA A 128 11.37 -13.53 7.18
CA ALA A 128 12.25 -14.32 8.05
C ALA A 128 13.12 -13.43 8.95
N GLU A 129 13.63 -12.33 8.40
CA GLU A 129 14.43 -11.36 9.13
C GLU A 129 13.60 -10.62 10.19
N LEU A 130 12.34 -10.31 9.88
CA LEU A 130 11.42 -9.74 10.85
C LEU A 130 11.16 -10.69 12.02
N MET A 131 11.00 -11.98 11.76
CA MET A 131 10.79 -12.99 12.82
C MET A 131 12.02 -13.12 13.72
N LYS A 132 13.23 -13.16 13.13
CA LYS A 132 14.50 -13.12 13.88
C LYS A 132 14.60 -11.86 14.74
N ARG A 133 14.31 -10.70 14.16
CA ARG A 133 14.31 -9.44 14.90
C ARG A 133 13.28 -9.41 16.03
N ALA A 134 12.11 -10.01 15.81
CA ALA A 134 11.05 -10.05 16.81
C ALA A 134 11.38 -10.99 17.98
N PHE A 135 11.88 -12.20 17.69
CA PHE A 135 11.90 -13.28 18.69
C PHE A 135 13.29 -13.82 19.03
N THR A 136 14.31 -13.50 18.22
CA THR A 136 15.69 -13.98 18.40
C THR A 136 16.62 -12.87 18.84
N ASP A 137 16.66 -11.76 18.10
CA ASP A 137 17.61 -10.66 18.32
C ASP A 137 17.23 -9.82 19.54
N TYR A 138 15.92 -9.77 19.83
CA TYR A 138 15.35 -9.03 20.94
C TYR A 138 14.34 -9.91 21.68
N PRO A 139 14.14 -9.70 22.99
CA PRO A 139 13.22 -10.51 23.80
C PRO A 139 11.75 -10.07 23.61
N TYR A 140 11.34 -9.62 22.42
CA TYR A 140 9.92 -9.33 22.19
C TYR A 140 9.13 -10.63 22.19
N ARG A 141 7.89 -10.57 22.66
CA ARG A 141 6.97 -11.74 22.67
C ARG A 141 5.73 -11.50 21.83
N LEU A 142 5.64 -10.32 21.22
CA LEU A 142 4.53 -9.86 20.41
C LEU A 142 5.04 -9.06 19.21
N LEU A 143 4.68 -9.51 18.01
CA LEU A 143 4.89 -8.81 16.76
C LEU A 143 3.53 -8.30 16.24
N LEU A 144 3.37 -6.99 16.14
CA LEU A 144 2.19 -6.35 15.55
C LEU A 144 2.49 -5.95 14.10
N ILE A 145 1.76 -6.54 13.16
CA ILE A 145 1.86 -6.27 11.73
C ILE A 145 0.71 -5.36 11.30
N ILE A 146 1.02 -4.15 10.83
CA ILE A 146 0.06 -3.19 10.30
C ILE A 146 0.20 -3.07 8.78
N GLY A 147 -0.90 -2.87 8.08
CA GLY A 147 -0.86 -2.63 6.63
C GLY A 147 -2.24 -2.41 6.03
N GLU A 148 -2.29 -1.83 4.83
CA GLU A 148 -3.55 -1.50 4.15
C GLU A 148 -4.33 -2.73 3.69
N ALA A 149 -5.57 -2.54 3.22
CA ALA A 149 -6.37 -3.62 2.68
C ALA A 149 -5.68 -4.28 1.46
N GLY A 150 -5.62 -5.62 1.43
CA GLY A 150 -5.02 -6.36 0.31
C GLY A 150 -3.47 -6.37 0.28
N SER A 151 -2.80 -5.78 1.28
CA SER A 151 -1.33 -5.75 1.42
C SER A 151 -0.66 -7.12 1.66
N GLY A 152 -1.44 -8.17 1.95
CA GLY A 152 -0.91 -9.52 2.16
C GLY A 152 -0.64 -9.93 3.61
N LYS A 153 -1.18 -9.21 4.61
CA LYS A 153 -1.03 -9.55 6.05
C LYS A 153 -1.44 -10.99 6.38
N THR A 154 -2.65 -11.41 6.00
CA THR A 154 -3.11 -12.80 6.20
C THR A 154 -2.20 -13.80 5.48
N THR A 155 -1.77 -13.48 4.25
CA THR A 155 -0.84 -14.30 3.47
C THR A 155 0.53 -14.44 4.14
N LEU A 156 0.98 -13.40 4.84
CA LEU A 156 2.21 -13.42 5.64
C LEU A 156 2.08 -14.35 6.86
N LEU A 157 0.93 -14.34 7.55
CA LEU A 157 0.66 -15.26 8.65
C LEU A 157 0.61 -16.71 8.15
N GLN A 158 -0.07 -16.96 7.03
CA GLN A 158 -0.10 -18.26 6.38
C GLN A 158 1.31 -18.74 6.02
N TYR A 159 2.14 -17.85 5.47
CA TYR A 159 3.54 -18.14 5.18
C TYR A 159 4.32 -18.57 6.44
N TYR A 160 4.19 -17.85 7.55
CA TYR A 160 4.84 -18.22 8.82
C TYR A 160 4.38 -19.58 9.33
N ALA A 161 3.07 -19.85 9.30
CA ALA A 161 2.51 -21.14 9.70
C ALA A 161 3.11 -22.28 8.88
N LEU A 162 3.02 -22.20 7.55
CA LEU A 162 3.52 -23.23 6.64
C LEU A 162 5.03 -23.41 6.76
N LYS A 163 5.80 -22.33 6.95
CA LYS A 163 7.24 -22.43 7.17
C LYS A 163 7.58 -23.19 8.45
N CYS A 164 6.82 -23.03 9.53
CA CYS A 164 7.01 -23.86 10.73
C CYS A 164 6.68 -25.34 10.49
N LEU A 165 5.70 -25.64 9.64
CA LEU A 165 5.33 -27.03 9.29
C LEU A 165 6.35 -27.71 8.37
N HIS A 166 7.07 -26.93 7.55
CA HIS A 166 8.13 -27.47 6.69
C HIS A 166 9.36 -27.90 7.50
N LYS A 167 9.94 -29.04 7.14
CA LYS A 167 11.13 -29.61 7.78
C LYS A 167 12.27 -28.57 7.78
N GLY A 168 12.64 -28.11 8.98
CA GLY A 168 13.71 -27.14 9.19
C GLY A 168 13.34 -25.67 8.92
N GLY A 169 12.11 -25.36 8.52
CA GLY A 169 11.72 -23.98 8.22
C GLY A 169 11.60 -23.07 9.45
N PHE A 170 11.40 -23.63 10.65
CA PHE A 170 11.45 -22.86 11.90
C PHE A 170 12.84 -22.24 12.17
N TRP A 171 13.93 -22.88 11.72
CA TRP A 171 15.29 -22.33 11.82
C TRP A 171 15.44 -21.08 10.93
N GLU A 172 14.82 -21.07 9.75
CA GLU A 172 14.84 -19.91 8.86
C GLU A 172 14.16 -18.70 9.51
N LEU A 173 13.11 -18.93 10.32
CA LEU A 173 12.40 -17.90 11.08
C LEU A 173 13.14 -17.48 12.37
N GLY A 174 14.27 -18.10 12.71
CA GLY A 174 15.10 -17.72 13.86
C GLY A 174 14.87 -18.53 15.14
N PHE A 175 14.03 -19.56 15.12
CA PHE A 175 13.78 -20.38 16.30
C PHE A 175 14.85 -21.46 16.47
N SER A 176 15.29 -21.66 17.72
CA SER A 176 16.32 -22.64 18.07
C SER A 176 15.80 -24.07 18.28
N GLU A 177 14.48 -24.25 18.29
CA GLU A 177 13.80 -25.52 18.48
C GLU A 177 12.48 -25.52 17.69
N PRO A 178 11.89 -26.70 17.39
CA PRO A 178 10.62 -26.78 16.69
C PRO A 178 9.50 -26.01 17.41
N VAL A 179 8.83 -25.11 16.69
CA VAL A 179 7.72 -24.31 17.20
C VAL A 179 6.43 -24.73 16.52
N LEU A 180 5.40 -25.04 17.30
CA LEU A 180 4.08 -25.36 16.75
C LEU A 180 3.34 -24.07 16.35
N PRO A 181 2.97 -23.88 15.07
CA PRO A 181 2.14 -22.77 14.66
C PRO A 181 0.68 -23.01 15.11
N ILE A 182 0.03 -21.97 15.63
CA ILE A 182 -1.40 -21.98 15.97
C ILE A 182 -2.03 -20.76 15.31
N TYR A 183 -3.03 -20.97 14.45
CA TYR A 183 -3.72 -19.91 13.73
C TYR A 183 -5.11 -19.64 14.32
N PHE A 184 -5.47 -18.37 14.53
CA PHE A 184 -6.78 -18.00 15.07
C PHE A 184 -7.26 -16.61 14.57
N PRO A 185 -8.41 -16.53 13.87
CA PRO A 185 -8.99 -15.24 13.45
C PRO A 185 -9.57 -14.46 14.64
N LEU A 186 -9.14 -13.21 14.85
CA LEU A 186 -9.55 -12.38 16.00
C LEU A 186 -11.03 -12.02 16.02
N ARG A 187 -11.68 -11.99 14.86
CA ARG A 187 -13.13 -11.80 14.74
C ARG A 187 -13.96 -12.81 15.54
N GLU A 188 -13.45 -14.03 15.75
CA GLU A 188 -14.13 -15.08 16.52
C GLU A 188 -14.26 -14.69 18.01
N LEU A 189 -13.35 -13.85 18.53
CA LEU A 189 -13.39 -13.34 19.91
C LEU A 189 -14.52 -12.33 20.15
N ALA A 190 -14.97 -11.61 19.12
CA ALA A 190 -15.95 -10.54 19.26
C ALA A 190 -17.37 -11.04 19.61
N SER A 191 -17.63 -12.33 19.39
CA SER A 191 -18.95 -12.95 19.61
C SER A 191 -19.19 -13.46 21.03
N GLN A 192 -18.19 -13.42 21.92
CA GLN A 192 -18.24 -14.03 23.26
C GLN A 192 -17.66 -13.10 24.34
N GLU A 193 -18.09 -13.27 25.60
CA GLU A 193 -17.36 -12.72 26.76
C GLU A 193 -16.04 -13.48 26.92
N ALA A 194 -15.09 -13.20 26.02
CA ALA A 194 -13.89 -14.01 25.88
C ALA A 194 -12.91 -13.76 27.04
N GLU A 195 -12.59 -14.82 27.77
CA GLU A 195 -11.52 -14.86 28.77
C GLU A 195 -10.30 -15.61 28.21
N PRO A 196 -9.05 -15.15 28.45
CA PRO A 196 -7.85 -15.79 27.89
C PRO A 196 -7.68 -17.26 28.26
N GLY A 197 -8.13 -17.65 29.45
CA GLY A 197 -8.09 -19.05 29.90
C GLY A 197 -8.95 -19.99 29.07
N LEU A 198 -9.86 -19.47 28.23
CA LEU A 198 -10.73 -20.25 27.37
C LEU A 198 -10.20 -20.45 25.94
N LEU A 199 -8.98 -19.96 25.64
CA LEU A 199 -8.36 -20.11 24.32
C LEU A 199 -8.32 -21.57 23.83
N PRO A 200 -7.99 -22.59 24.65
CA PRO A 200 -7.99 -23.97 24.20
C PRO A 200 -9.36 -24.46 23.75
N GLN A 201 -10.46 -24.06 24.40
CA GLN A 201 -11.81 -24.40 23.98
C GLN A 201 -12.17 -23.72 22.65
N TYR A 202 -11.72 -22.47 22.44
CA TYR A 202 -11.94 -21.76 21.18
C TYR A 202 -11.20 -22.40 20.02
N LEU A 203 -9.96 -22.85 20.23
CA LEU A 203 -9.16 -23.56 19.22
C LEU A 203 -9.75 -24.93 18.90
N ALA A 204 -10.17 -25.69 19.90
CA ALA A 204 -10.86 -26.97 19.72
C ALA A 204 -12.13 -26.82 18.88
N LYS A 205 -12.94 -25.80 19.19
CA LYS A 205 -14.13 -25.47 18.41
C LYS A 205 -13.80 -25.06 16.98
N TRP A 206 -12.77 -24.23 16.78
CA TRP A 206 -12.34 -23.79 15.45
C TRP A 206 -11.89 -24.96 14.56
N ALA A 207 -11.24 -25.97 15.15
CA ALA A 207 -10.87 -27.21 14.45
C ALA A 207 -12.11 -28.08 14.17
N GLN A 208 -13.01 -28.22 15.14
CA GLN A 208 -14.25 -28.97 15.01
C GLN A 208 -15.15 -28.41 13.88
N ASP A 209 -15.25 -27.09 13.77
CA ASP A 209 -15.97 -26.41 12.69
C ASP A 209 -15.39 -26.73 11.29
N ARG A 210 -14.17 -27.28 11.22
CA ARG A 210 -13.47 -27.77 10.02
C ARG A 210 -13.42 -29.30 9.93
N GLN A 211 -14.28 -29.99 10.69
CA GLN A 211 -14.43 -31.44 10.68
C GLN A 211 -13.20 -32.21 11.19
N VAL A 212 -12.35 -31.56 12.01
CA VAL A 212 -11.21 -32.22 12.68
C VAL A 212 -11.37 -32.05 14.19
N GLU A 213 -11.48 -33.17 14.91
CA GLU A 213 -11.77 -33.17 16.34
C GLU A 213 -10.48 -33.18 17.15
N ILE A 214 -10.11 -32.03 17.71
CA ILE A 214 -8.92 -31.89 18.56
C ILE A 214 -9.37 -31.47 19.96
N PRO A 215 -9.09 -32.27 21.01
CA PRO A 215 -9.48 -31.93 22.37
C PRO A 215 -8.84 -30.63 22.86
N ALA A 216 -9.58 -29.85 23.65
CA ALA A 216 -9.08 -28.61 24.24
C ALA A 216 -7.86 -28.85 25.16
N GLU A 217 -7.77 -30.01 25.80
CA GLU A 217 -6.64 -30.39 26.66
C GLU A 217 -5.32 -30.46 25.88
N ASN A 218 -5.35 -30.91 24.63
CA ASN A 218 -4.18 -30.91 23.76
C ASN A 218 -3.71 -29.47 23.49
N PHE A 219 -4.62 -28.57 23.12
CA PHE A 219 -4.28 -27.15 22.94
C PHE A 219 -3.73 -26.51 24.22
N TYR A 220 -4.30 -26.86 25.38
CA TYR A 220 -3.82 -26.39 26.68
C TYR A 220 -2.37 -26.85 26.91
N SER A 221 -2.09 -28.15 26.82
CA SER A 221 -0.73 -28.70 26.94
C SER A 221 0.22 -28.01 25.94
N TRP A 222 -0.17 -27.89 24.68
CA TRP A 222 0.66 -27.27 23.65
C TRP A 222 1.00 -25.81 23.93
N LEU A 223 0.05 -25.00 24.39
CA LEU A 223 0.27 -23.58 24.69
C LEU A 223 1.11 -23.36 25.96
N HIS A 224 1.06 -24.27 26.92
CA HIS A 224 1.73 -24.13 28.23
C HIS A 224 3.08 -24.85 28.32
N GLU A 225 3.24 -25.98 27.63
CA GLU A 225 4.36 -26.90 27.84
C GLU A 225 5.46 -26.77 26.79
N ARG A 226 5.17 -26.20 25.62
CA ARG A 226 6.13 -26.07 24.50
C ARG A 226 6.11 -24.69 23.82
N PRO A 227 7.14 -24.36 23.05
CA PRO A 227 7.14 -23.17 22.21
C PRO A 227 6.02 -23.22 21.17
N THR A 228 5.24 -22.15 21.11
CA THR A 228 4.16 -21.98 20.12
C THR A 228 4.29 -20.65 19.42
N LEU A 229 3.83 -20.60 18.16
CA LEU A 229 3.70 -19.38 17.37
C LEU A 229 2.21 -19.11 17.17
N LEU A 230 1.64 -18.23 17.98
CA LEU A 230 0.22 -17.88 17.95
C LEU A 230 -0.03 -16.74 16.96
N LEU A 231 -0.67 -17.06 15.84
CA LEU A 231 -0.94 -16.18 14.70
C LEU A 231 -2.39 -15.68 14.79
N LEU A 232 -2.56 -14.43 15.22
CA LEU A 232 -3.84 -13.78 15.48
C LEU A 232 -4.19 -12.83 14.34
N ASP A 233 -5.13 -13.22 13.47
CA ASP A 233 -5.42 -12.48 12.24
C ASP A 233 -6.64 -11.55 12.35
N GLY A 234 -6.50 -10.30 11.92
CA GLY A 234 -7.62 -9.41 11.58
C GLY A 234 -8.24 -8.66 12.76
N LEU A 235 -7.45 -7.93 13.57
CA LEU A 235 -8.03 -7.07 14.63
C LEU A 235 -8.99 -6.01 14.06
N ASP A 236 -8.74 -5.55 12.84
CA ASP A 236 -9.61 -4.60 12.12
C ASP A 236 -10.96 -5.19 11.69
N GLU A 237 -11.08 -6.52 11.61
CA GLU A 237 -12.33 -7.19 11.25
C GLU A 237 -13.39 -7.12 12.35
N ILE A 238 -12.98 -6.77 13.57
CA ILE A 238 -13.89 -6.46 14.67
C ILE A 238 -14.46 -5.06 14.45
N SER A 239 -15.76 -5.03 14.16
CA SER A 239 -16.43 -3.81 13.69
C SER A 239 -16.69 -2.79 14.81
N GLU A 240 -16.95 -3.27 16.03
CA GLU A 240 -17.24 -2.41 17.19
C GLU A 240 -15.96 -1.95 17.90
N VAL A 241 -15.80 -0.63 18.08
CA VAL A 241 -14.63 -0.03 18.76
C VAL A 241 -14.44 -0.60 20.16
N GLN A 242 -15.53 -0.79 20.92
CA GLN A 242 -15.45 -1.34 22.28
C GLN A 242 -15.01 -2.82 22.30
N GLN A 243 -15.39 -3.60 21.30
CA GLN A 243 -14.94 -4.98 21.17
C GLN A 243 -13.47 -5.05 20.75
N ARG A 244 -13.00 -4.15 19.87
CA ARG A 244 -11.55 -4.03 19.55
C ARG A 244 -10.71 -3.73 20.79
N LYS A 245 -11.18 -2.85 21.68
CA LYS A 245 -10.54 -2.58 22.99
C LYS A 245 -10.49 -3.83 23.87
N LYS A 246 -11.60 -4.59 23.92
CA LYS A 246 -11.66 -5.86 24.66
C LYS A 246 -10.67 -6.88 24.08
N ALA A 247 -10.56 -6.99 22.76
CA ALA A 247 -9.61 -7.88 22.09
C ALA A 247 -8.15 -7.50 22.41
N CYS A 248 -7.78 -6.21 22.39
CA CYS A 248 -6.44 -5.78 22.78
C CYS A 248 -6.11 -6.18 24.23
N ARG A 249 -7.03 -5.89 25.17
CA ARG A 249 -6.88 -6.31 26.58
C ARG A 249 -6.81 -7.83 26.74
N TRP A 250 -7.52 -8.59 25.91
CA TRP A 250 -7.47 -10.04 25.92
C TRP A 250 -6.09 -10.54 25.48
N ILE A 251 -5.52 -9.99 24.39
CA ILE A 251 -4.19 -10.34 23.89
C ILE A 251 -3.12 -10.06 24.95
N ASP A 252 -3.18 -8.89 25.58
CA ASP A 252 -2.23 -8.50 26.64
C ASP A 252 -2.28 -9.45 27.84
N ARG A 253 -3.48 -9.84 28.28
CA ARG A 253 -3.66 -10.83 29.36
C ARG A 253 -3.16 -12.23 28.94
N ALA A 254 -3.49 -12.68 27.73
CA ALA A 254 -3.04 -13.97 27.20
C ALA A 254 -1.51 -14.07 27.14
N ARG A 255 -0.84 -13.00 26.69
CA ARG A 255 0.63 -12.92 26.62
C ARG A 255 1.30 -13.07 27.99
N THR A 256 0.64 -12.57 29.03
CA THR A 256 1.10 -12.68 30.42
C THR A 256 0.98 -14.11 30.94
N GLY A 257 -0.12 -14.81 30.61
CA GLY A 257 -0.36 -16.19 31.06
C GLY A 257 0.42 -17.25 30.29
N LEU A 258 0.59 -17.09 28.97
CA LEU A 258 1.18 -18.09 28.09
C LEU A 258 2.67 -17.86 27.88
N LYS A 259 3.51 -18.16 28.87
CA LYS A 259 4.94 -17.77 28.88
C LYS A 259 5.80 -18.31 27.73
N LYS A 260 5.43 -19.43 27.13
CA LYS A 260 6.18 -20.07 26.01
C LYS A 260 5.67 -19.68 24.61
N ALA A 261 4.57 -18.94 24.52
CA ALA A 261 3.97 -18.53 23.25
C ALA A 261 4.60 -17.23 22.71
N HIS A 262 4.83 -17.20 21.40
CA HIS A 262 5.19 -16.02 20.62
C HIS A 262 3.95 -15.56 19.85
N PHE A 263 3.61 -14.28 19.94
CA PHE A 263 2.38 -13.74 19.37
C PHE A 263 2.68 -12.95 18.10
N VAL A 264 1.89 -13.16 17.05
CA VAL A 264 1.90 -12.32 15.85
C VAL A 264 0.47 -11.85 15.61
N VAL A 265 0.23 -10.54 15.60
CA VAL A 265 -1.10 -9.93 15.46
C VAL A 265 -1.14 -9.09 14.19
N THR A 266 -2.21 -9.16 13.40
CA THR A 266 -2.41 -8.29 12.24
C THR A 266 -3.55 -7.28 12.43
N SER A 267 -3.39 -6.08 11.84
CA SER A 267 -4.48 -5.11 11.71
C SER A 267 -4.26 -4.16 10.53
N ARG A 268 -5.30 -3.39 10.18
CA ARG A 268 -5.17 -2.17 9.35
C ARG A 268 -4.89 -0.97 10.23
N GLU A 269 -4.27 0.07 9.66
CA GLU A 269 -4.07 1.34 10.36
C GLU A 269 -5.42 1.91 10.86
N THR A 270 -6.46 1.79 10.05
CA THR A 270 -7.82 2.23 10.41
C THR A 270 -8.45 1.43 11.55
N GLY A 271 -8.02 0.19 11.78
CA GLY A 271 -8.51 -0.69 12.84
C GLY A 271 -7.73 -0.58 14.14
N TYR A 272 -6.49 -0.07 14.09
CA TYR A 272 -5.60 0.11 15.24
C TYR A 272 -5.38 1.59 15.54
N ARG A 273 -6.38 2.23 16.14
CA ARG A 273 -6.38 3.68 16.42
C ARG A 273 -6.05 3.97 17.88
N LYS A 274 -4.80 4.36 18.15
CA LYS A 274 -4.32 4.72 19.50
C LYS A 274 -5.17 5.82 20.15
N LEU A 275 -5.52 6.87 19.40
CA LEU A 275 -6.36 7.97 19.88
C LEU A 275 -7.76 7.52 20.33
N GLU A 276 -8.29 6.46 19.73
CA GLU A 276 -9.56 5.88 20.14
C GLU A 276 -9.42 4.91 21.31
N GLY A 277 -8.20 4.69 21.83
CA GLY A 277 -7.88 3.73 22.90
C GLY A 277 -7.79 2.29 22.42
N ILE A 278 -7.60 2.06 21.12
CA ILE A 278 -7.33 0.73 20.54
C ILE A 278 -5.82 0.59 20.42
N GLU A 279 -5.19 0.08 21.47
CA GLU A 279 -3.74 -0.07 21.57
C GLU A 279 -3.42 -1.34 22.39
N LEU A 280 -2.34 -2.02 22.00
CA LEU A 280 -1.76 -3.16 22.72
C LEU A 280 -0.67 -2.64 23.65
N ASN A 281 -0.42 -3.32 24.75
CA ASN A 281 0.65 -2.89 25.66
C ASN A 281 2.00 -2.80 24.90
N PRO A 282 2.67 -1.63 24.88
CA PRO A 282 3.91 -1.44 24.14
C PRO A 282 5.09 -2.24 24.72
N GLU A 283 5.04 -2.65 25.99
CA GLU A 283 6.13 -3.39 26.63
C GLU A 283 6.31 -4.77 25.99
N GLY A 284 7.46 -5.02 25.36
CA GLY A 284 7.75 -6.30 24.72
C GLY A 284 7.00 -6.51 23.39
N LEU A 285 6.55 -5.42 22.74
CA LEU A 285 5.92 -5.39 21.42
C LEU A 285 6.89 -4.83 20.36
N LEU A 286 6.99 -5.50 19.22
CA LEU A 286 7.59 -4.96 18.00
C LEU A 286 6.49 -4.62 16.99
N ARG A 287 6.44 -3.40 16.49
CA ARG A 287 5.55 -2.99 15.39
C ARG A 287 6.28 -3.09 14.06
N ALA A 288 5.57 -3.57 13.03
CA ALA A 288 6.09 -3.68 11.69
C ALA A 288 5.00 -3.30 10.66
N ASP A 289 5.32 -2.43 9.71
CA ASP A 289 4.37 -1.99 8.68
C ASP A 289 4.65 -2.70 7.34
N VAL A 290 3.66 -3.40 6.79
CA VAL A 290 3.72 -4.04 5.47
C VAL A 290 3.62 -2.98 4.39
N ARG A 291 4.60 -2.96 3.47
CA ARG A 291 4.60 -2.09 2.30
C ARG A 291 4.05 -2.80 1.08
N ASP A 292 3.58 -2.00 0.12
CA ASP A 292 3.16 -2.47 -1.19
C ASP A 292 4.31 -3.09 -1.99
N PHE A 293 3.96 -3.92 -2.98
CA PHE A 293 4.93 -4.48 -3.90
C PHE A 293 5.62 -3.40 -4.71
N SER A 294 6.95 -3.36 -4.60
CA SER A 294 7.81 -2.64 -5.53
C SER A 294 7.72 -3.25 -6.94
N PRO A 295 8.08 -2.52 -8.01
CA PRO A 295 8.11 -3.07 -9.37
C PRO A 295 8.91 -4.39 -9.50
N PRO A 296 10.07 -4.57 -8.83
CA PRO A 296 10.75 -5.86 -8.78
C PRO A 296 9.93 -6.98 -8.13
N GLN A 297 9.22 -6.70 -7.03
CA GLN A 297 8.35 -7.69 -6.38
C GLN A 297 7.12 -8.03 -7.22
N GLN A 298 6.56 -7.06 -7.95
CA GLN A 298 5.46 -7.31 -8.90
C GLN A 298 5.93 -8.26 -10.01
N LYS A 299 7.13 -8.03 -10.55
CA LYS A 299 7.77 -8.92 -11.52
C LYS A 299 7.98 -10.32 -10.94
N GLU A 300 8.58 -10.42 -9.75
CA GLU A 300 8.80 -11.70 -9.08
C GLU A 300 7.50 -12.46 -8.85
N PHE A 301 6.45 -11.76 -8.44
CA PHE A 301 5.12 -12.34 -8.23
C PHE A 301 4.55 -12.89 -9.53
N LEU A 302 4.56 -12.09 -10.60
CA LEU A 302 4.04 -12.52 -11.90
C LEU A 302 4.84 -13.70 -12.46
N ASP A 303 6.17 -13.66 -12.37
CA ASP A 303 7.06 -14.75 -12.82
C ASP A 303 6.72 -16.07 -12.08
N LYS A 304 6.65 -16.04 -10.75
CA LYS A 304 6.32 -17.22 -9.94
C LYS A 304 4.88 -17.69 -10.18
N TRP A 305 3.93 -16.77 -10.21
CA TRP A 305 2.52 -17.08 -10.35
C TRP A 305 2.22 -17.71 -11.71
N PHE A 306 2.69 -17.10 -12.82
CA PHE A 306 2.49 -17.67 -14.16
C PHE A 306 3.19 -19.02 -14.29
N ARG A 307 4.41 -19.17 -13.77
CA ARG A 307 5.10 -20.45 -13.74
C ARG A 307 4.26 -21.53 -13.07
N ALA A 308 3.78 -21.28 -11.85
CA ALA A 308 2.95 -22.22 -11.11
C ALA A 308 1.63 -22.52 -11.85
N ALA A 309 1.00 -21.50 -12.42
CA ALA A 309 -0.27 -21.62 -13.11
C ALA A 309 -0.18 -22.42 -14.43
N PHE A 310 0.84 -22.18 -15.26
CA PHE A 310 1.04 -22.88 -16.52
C PHE A 310 1.56 -24.31 -16.35
N LEU A 311 2.41 -24.58 -15.35
CA LEU A 311 2.87 -25.94 -15.05
C LEU A 311 1.73 -26.84 -14.57
N LYS A 312 0.70 -26.30 -13.91
CA LYS A 312 -0.48 -27.06 -13.49
C LYS A 312 -1.36 -27.57 -14.63
N GLU A 313 -1.25 -27.01 -15.83
CA GLU A 313 -2.01 -27.46 -16.99
C GLU A 313 -1.49 -28.79 -17.58
N ILE A 314 -0.34 -29.26 -17.10
CA ILE A 314 0.28 -30.49 -17.60
C ILE A 314 -0.39 -31.69 -16.92
N PRO A 315 -1.03 -32.60 -17.68
CA PRO A 315 -1.62 -33.80 -17.12
C PRO A 315 -0.58 -34.65 -16.39
N ALA A 316 -0.95 -35.26 -15.27
CA ALA A 316 -0.05 -36.05 -14.44
C ALA A 316 0.57 -37.24 -15.21
N ASP A 317 -0.15 -37.77 -16.20
CA ASP A 317 0.14 -38.94 -17.03
C ASP A 317 0.76 -38.60 -18.41
N ALA A 318 1.18 -37.34 -18.64
CA ALA A 318 1.70 -36.92 -19.93
C ALA A 318 3.00 -37.64 -20.32
N LYS A 319 2.98 -38.41 -21.43
CA LYS A 319 4.14 -39.16 -21.97
C LYS A 319 5.35 -38.28 -22.33
N ASP A 320 5.13 -37.03 -22.76
CA ASP A 320 6.17 -36.05 -23.13
C ASP A 320 6.26 -34.89 -22.11
N ARG A 321 6.24 -35.22 -20.82
CA ARG A 321 6.15 -34.24 -19.74
C ARG A 321 7.22 -33.14 -19.82
N LYS A 322 8.48 -33.50 -20.01
CA LYS A 322 9.61 -32.57 -20.05
C LYS A 322 9.48 -31.52 -21.16
N THR A 323 9.13 -31.96 -22.38
CA THR A 323 8.92 -31.06 -23.53
C THR A 323 7.71 -30.13 -23.33
N ARG A 324 6.65 -30.62 -22.67
CA ARG A 324 5.48 -29.80 -22.33
C ARG A 324 5.80 -28.79 -21.23
N GLU A 325 6.58 -29.17 -20.22
CA GLU A 325 7.07 -28.28 -19.17
C GLU A 325 7.88 -27.12 -19.77
N GLU A 326 8.84 -27.40 -20.65
CA GLU A 326 9.64 -26.37 -21.33
C GLU A 326 8.78 -25.39 -22.14
N ARG A 327 7.76 -25.88 -22.87
CA ARG A 327 6.84 -25.02 -23.62
C ARG A 327 5.98 -24.14 -22.71
N GLN A 328 5.47 -24.69 -21.61
CA GLN A 328 4.64 -23.96 -20.66
C GLN A 328 5.46 -22.90 -19.89
N LEU A 329 6.70 -23.21 -19.52
CA LEU A 329 7.62 -22.24 -18.91
C LEU A 329 7.91 -21.06 -19.84
N LYS A 330 8.18 -21.31 -21.12
CA LYS A 330 8.39 -20.23 -22.11
C LYS A 330 7.16 -19.33 -22.26
N ARG A 331 5.96 -19.91 -22.25
CA ARG A 331 4.70 -19.15 -22.29
C ARG A 331 4.50 -18.31 -21.02
N ALA A 332 4.78 -18.88 -19.85
CA ALA A 332 4.73 -18.18 -18.57
C ALA A 332 5.66 -16.95 -18.56
N GLU A 333 6.92 -17.14 -18.97
CA GLU A 333 7.90 -16.06 -19.05
C GLU A 333 7.49 -14.97 -20.04
N GLN A 334 7.02 -15.34 -21.23
CA GLN A 334 6.58 -14.36 -22.21
C GLN A 334 5.40 -13.54 -21.67
N ARG A 335 4.43 -14.21 -21.04
CA ARG A 335 3.26 -13.53 -20.49
C ARG A 335 3.62 -12.55 -19.39
N ALA A 336 4.50 -12.96 -18.47
CA ALA A 336 4.99 -12.07 -17.41
C ALA A 336 5.69 -10.84 -17.98
N ARG A 337 6.54 -11.01 -19.02
CA ARG A 337 7.21 -9.89 -19.71
C ARG A 337 6.22 -8.90 -20.33
N ASP A 338 5.26 -9.38 -21.13
CA ASP A 338 4.30 -8.50 -21.82
C ASP A 338 3.50 -7.62 -20.84
N ILE A 339 3.13 -8.19 -19.70
CA ILE A 339 2.38 -7.49 -18.64
C ILE A 339 3.26 -6.48 -17.92
N ILE A 340 4.50 -6.85 -17.62
CA ILE A 340 5.46 -5.94 -17.00
C ILE A 340 5.72 -4.75 -17.93
N ASP A 341 5.93 -4.97 -19.22
CA ASP A 341 6.11 -3.91 -20.20
C ASP A 341 4.87 -3.01 -20.30
N PHE A 342 3.67 -3.59 -20.19
CA PHE A 342 2.42 -2.83 -20.12
C PHE A 342 2.37 -1.92 -18.88
N LEU A 343 2.71 -2.44 -17.69
CA LEU A 343 2.68 -1.71 -16.42
C LEU A 343 3.73 -0.59 -16.34
N HIS A 344 4.85 -0.69 -17.06
CA HIS A 344 5.93 0.32 -17.03
C HIS A 344 5.66 1.54 -17.91
N ARG A 345 4.60 1.55 -18.74
CA ARG A 345 4.26 2.70 -19.57
C ARG A 345 3.65 3.82 -18.73
N GLU A 346 4.05 5.06 -18.99
CA GLU A 346 3.61 6.24 -18.23
C GLU A 346 2.08 6.42 -18.25
N GLU A 347 1.45 6.15 -19.39
CA GLU A 347 -0.02 6.15 -19.56
C GLU A 347 -0.76 5.15 -18.67
N ASN A 348 -0.09 4.07 -18.22
CA ASN A 348 -0.67 3.01 -17.39
C ASN A 348 -0.32 3.15 -15.90
N ARG A 349 0.26 4.29 -15.49
CA ARG A 349 0.73 4.49 -14.10
C ARG A 349 -0.35 4.31 -13.04
N ALA A 350 -1.60 4.69 -13.33
CA ALA A 350 -2.73 4.45 -12.43
C ALA A 350 -2.98 2.95 -12.21
N VAL A 351 -2.83 2.13 -13.26
CA VAL A 351 -2.95 0.67 -13.21
C VAL A 351 -1.73 0.05 -12.52
N GLN A 352 -0.52 0.57 -12.77
CA GLN A 352 0.71 0.16 -12.08
C GLN A 352 0.64 0.41 -10.57
N GLN A 353 0.09 1.55 -10.16
CA GLN A 353 -0.13 1.85 -8.75
C GLN A 353 -1.08 0.84 -8.10
N LEU A 354 -2.09 0.34 -8.81
CA LEU A 354 -2.98 -0.70 -8.30
C LEU A 354 -2.33 -2.08 -8.26
N ALA A 355 -1.52 -2.40 -9.28
CA ALA A 355 -0.72 -3.62 -9.36
C ALA A 355 0.29 -3.75 -8.19
N ALA A 356 0.64 -2.64 -7.52
CA ALA A 356 1.42 -2.70 -6.29
C ALA A 356 0.65 -3.29 -5.09
N VAL A 357 -0.70 -3.40 -5.15
CA VAL A 357 -1.49 -4.16 -4.15
C VAL A 357 -1.49 -5.65 -4.54
N PRO A 358 -0.89 -6.55 -3.72
CA PRO A 358 -0.76 -7.97 -4.06
C PRO A 358 -2.05 -8.66 -4.52
N MET A 359 -3.18 -8.38 -3.86
CA MET A 359 -4.47 -8.96 -4.21
C MET A 359 -4.95 -8.56 -5.60
N LEU A 360 -4.84 -7.27 -5.95
CA LEU A 360 -5.24 -6.79 -7.27
C LEU A 360 -4.32 -7.38 -8.33
N LEU A 361 -3.01 -7.43 -8.07
CA LEU A 361 -2.06 -8.07 -8.98
C LEU A 361 -2.40 -9.54 -9.25
N GLN A 362 -2.84 -10.28 -8.22
CA GLN A 362 -3.28 -11.67 -8.39
C GLN A 362 -4.53 -11.79 -9.27
N ILE A 363 -5.54 -10.95 -9.03
CA ILE A 363 -6.76 -10.91 -9.86
C ILE A 363 -6.39 -10.57 -11.32
N MET A 364 -5.50 -9.59 -11.50
CA MET A 364 -4.99 -9.20 -12.81
C MET A 364 -4.29 -10.36 -13.50
N ALA A 365 -3.40 -11.08 -12.80
CA ALA A 365 -2.67 -12.22 -13.34
C ALA A 365 -3.61 -13.33 -13.86
N ILE A 366 -4.72 -13.58 -13.15
CA ILE A 366 -5.74 -14.53 -13.59
C ILE A 366 -6.44 -14.07 -14.85
N ILE A 367 -6.96 -12.84 -14.86
CA ILE A 367 -7.66 -12.27 -16.02
C ILE A 367 -6.72 -12.23 -17.23
N TRP A 368 -5.47 -11.85 -17.02
CA TRP A 368 -4.43 -11.80 -18.05
C TRP A 368 -4.06 -13.17 -18.59
N LYS A 369 -4.06 -14.21 -17.76
CA LYS A 369 -3.80 -15.58 -18.21
C LYS A 369 -4.91 -16.09 -19.11
N GLU A 370 -6.16 -15.80 -18.76
CA GLU A 370 -7.32 -16.43 -19.41
C GLU A 370 -7.83 -15.67 -20.64
N ARG A 371 -7.66 -14.35 -20.72
CA ARG A 371 -8.39 -13.50 -21.69
C ARG A 371 -7.56 -12.55 -22.52
N GLU A 372 -6.25 -12.53 -22.28
CA GLU A 372 -5.36 -11.53 -22.87
C GLU A 372 -5.77 -10.05 -22.64
N PHE A 373 -6.63 -9.79 -21.65
CA PHE A 373 -7.27 -8.50 -21.43
C PHE A 373 -6.40 -7.51 -20.64
N LEU A 374 -5.96 -6.40 -21.23
CA LEU A 374 -5.20 -5.35 -20.53
C LEU A 374 -6.14 -4.18 -20.16
N PRO A 375 -6.36 -3.87 -18.86
CA PRO A 375 -7.28 -2.80 -18.43
C PRO A 375 -6.71 -1.41 -18.72
N ARG A 376 -7.52 -0.46 -19.19
CA ARG A 376 -7.07 0.93 -19.47
C ARG A 376 -7.27 1.87 -18.28
N SER A 377 -8.12 1.48 -17.33
CA SER A 377 -8.42 2.26 -16.14
C SER A 377 -8.54 1.39 -14.89
N ARG A 378 -8.51 2.01 -13.70
CA ARG A 378 -8.85 1.35 -12.43
C ARG A 378 -10.23 0.70 -12.49
N ARG A 379 -11.19 1.38 -13.11
CA ARG A 379 -12.57 0.92 -13.24
C ARG A 379 -12.63 -0.37 -14.06
N ASP A 380 -11.97 -0.39 -15.23
CA ASP A 380 -11.93 -1.56 -16.11
C ASP A 380 -11.43 -2.79 -15.36
N LEU A 381 -10.48 -2.60 -14.45
CA LEU A 381 -9.97 -3.67 -13.60
C LEU A 381 -11.02 -4.20 -12.63
N TYR A 382 -11.74 -3.33 -11.91
CA TYR A 382 -12.81 -3.77 -11.00
C TYR A 382 -13.99 -4.40 -11.74
N ASP A 383 -14.34 -3.86 -12.91
CA ASP A 383 -15.35 -4.41 -13.82
C ASP A 383 -14.97 -5.84 -14.24
N ALA A 384 -13.74 -6.03 -14.75
CA ALA A 384 -13.25 -7.33 -15.16
C ALA A 384 -13.16 -8.32 -14.00
N ALA A 385 -12.71 -7.86 -12.82
CA ALA A 385 -12.63 -8.66 -11.61
C ALA A 385 -14.00 -9.15 -11.13
N LEU A 386 -15.01 -8.27 -11.04
CA LEU A 386 -16.35 -8.66 -10.62
C LEU A 386 -17.01 -9.60 -11.62
N ASN A 387 -16.89 -9.32 -12.93
CA ASN A 387 -17.44 -10.20 -13.95
C ASN A 387 -16.80 -11.59 -13.88
N TYR A 388 -15.48 -11.66 -13.62
CA TYR A 388 -14.80 -12.92 -13.41
C TYR A 388 -15.34 -13.67 -12.19
N LEU A 389 -15.42 -13.01 -11.03
CA LEU A 389 -15.85 -13.63 -9.77
C LEU A 389 -17.31 -14.09 -9.79
N LEU A 390 -18.20 -13.36 -10.48
CA LEU A 390 -19.64 -13.60 -10.45
C LEU A 390 -20.14 -14.62 -11.49
N GLU A 391 -19.47 -14.75 -12.64
CA GLU A 391 -19.98 -15.53 -13.76
C GLU A 391 -18.89 -16.43 -14.35
N TYR A 392 -17.89 -15.83 -14.96
CA TYR A 392 -16.96 -16.56 -15.83
C TYR A 392 -16.15 -17.65 -15.13
N ARG A 393 -15.94 -17.49 -13.83
CA ARG A 393 -15.25 -18.47 -13.02
C ARG A 393 -16.04 -19.78 -12.86
N ASP A 394 -17.36 -19.70 -12.76
CA ASP A 394 -18.22 -20.88 -12.71
C ASP A 394 -18.27 -21.56 -14.09
N ASP A 395 -18.40 -20.79 -15.17
CA ASP A 395 -18.35 -21.31 -16.54
C ASP A 395 -17.06 -22.08 -16.83
N ASN A 396 -15.90 -21.54 -16.42
CA ASN A 396 -14.60 -22.20 -16.58
C ASN A 396 -14.48 -23.53 -15.81
N ARG A 397 -15.30 -23.74 -14.78
CA ARG A 397 -15.37 -25.00 -14.03
C ARG A 397 -16.44 -25.96 -14.59
N GLY A 398 -17.07 -25.60 -15.71
CA GLY A 398 -18.22 -26.33 -16.26
C GLY A 398 -19.47 -26.25 -15.39
N LEU A 399 -19.53 -25.29 -14.45
CA LEU A 399 -20.67 -25.08 -13.58
C LEU A 399 -21.51 -23.94 -14.12
N LYS A 400 -22.84 -24.09 -14.09
CA LYS A 400 -23.72 -22.98 -14.45
C LYS A 400 -23.68 -21.92 -13.33
N PRO A 401 -23.44 -20.64 -13.64
CA PRO A 401 -23.51 -19.56 -12.66
C PRO A 401 -24.97 -19.38 -12.21
N LEU A 402 -25.16 -19.00 -10.94
CA LEU A 402 -26.51 -18.80 -10.38
C LEU A 402 -27.26 -17.68 -11.11
N LEU A 403 -26.55 -16.58 -11.39
CA LEU A 403 -27.03 -15.43 -12.15
C LEU A 403 -25.91 -14.94 -13.06
N PRO A 404 -26.22 -14.41 -14.26
CA PRO A 404 -25.24 -13.66 -15.05
C PRO A 404 -24.64 -12.52 -14.24
N ALA A 405 -23.37 -12.15 -14.50
CA ALA A 405 -22.66 -11.13 -13.74
C ALA A 405 -23.41 -9.80 -13.72
N GLU A 406 -24.01 -9.41 -14.85
CA GLU A 406 -24.82 -8.21 -14.96
C GLU A 406 -26.02 -8.24 -13.98
N SER A 407 -26.75 -9.36 -13.92
CA SER A 407 -27.89 -9.53 -13.02
C SER A 407 -27.45 -9.56 -11.55
N ALA A 408 -26.35 -10.25 -11.24
CA ALA A 408 -25.80 -10.29 -9.90
C ALA A 408 -25.35 -8.89 -9.43
N ARG A 409 -24.71 -8.11 -10.31
CA ARG A 409 -24.33 -6.72 -10.03
C ARG A 409 -25.55 -5.84 -9.77
N ARG A 410 -26.62 -5.97 -10.54
CA ARG A 410 -27.88 -5.22 -10.29
C ARG A 410 -28.42 -5.42 -8.88
N VAL A 411 -28.24 -6.61 -8.28
CA VAL A 411 -28.62 -6.90 -6.89
C VAL A 411 -27.60 -6.31 -5.89
N LEU A 412 -26.30 -6.42 -6.19
CA LEU A 412 -25.21 -5.98 -5.33
C LEU A 412 -25.09 -4.45 -5.19
N LEU A 413 -25.32 -3.71 -6.27
CA LEU A 413 -25.21 -2.25 -6.32
C LEU A 413 -26.04 -1.52 -5.24
N PRO A 414 -27.37 -1.73 -5.14
CA PRO A 414 -28.18 -1.08 -4.10
C PRO A 414 -27.85 -1.57 -2.69
N ALA A 415 -27.39 -2.81 -2.53
CA ALA A 415 -26.97 -3.34 -1.23
C ALA A 415 -25.67 -2.70 -0.74
N ALA A 416 -24.66 -2.58 -1.61
CA ALA A 416 -23.39 -1.93 -1.29
C ALA A 416 -23.58 -0.46 -0.91
N LEU A 417 -24.42 0.27 -1.66
CA LEU A 417 -24.72 1.66 -1.34
C LEU A 417 -25.53 1.80 -0.05
N TRP A 418 -26.45 0.90 0.24
CA TRP A 418 -27.16 0.86 1.52
C TRP A 418 -26.23 0.64 2.73
N MET A 419 -25.24 -0.24 2.59
CA MET A 419 -24.22 -0.41 3.62
C MET A 419 -23.41 0.89 3.82
N GLN A 420 -23.13 1.60 2.74
CA GLN A 420 -22.37 2.85 2.73
C GLN A 420 -23.16 4.02 3.35
N GLU A 421 -24.44 4.20 2.98
CA GLU A 421 -25.32 5.31 3.35
C GLU A 421 -25.94 5.15 4.74
N GLU A 422 -26.58 3.99 4.96
CA GLU A 422 -27.46 3.79 6.11
C GLU A 422 -26.73 3.06 7.25
N LYS A 423 -26.02 1.97 6.94
CA LYS A 423 -25.38 1.16 7.97
C LYS A 423 -24.06 1.75 8.47
N LYS A 424 -23.28 2.39 7.59
CA LYS A 424 -21.98 3.02 7.90
C LYS A 424 -21.00 2.08 8.61
N ARG A 425 -21.07 0.79 8.26
CA ARG A 425 -20.21 -0.27 8.79
C ARG A 425 -19.94 -1.33 7.72
N ASP A 426 -18.87 -2.09 7.90
CA ASP A 426 -18.42 -3.08 6.92
C ASP A 426 -19.21 -4.39 6.98
N ASN A 427 -19.76 -4.76 8.14
CA ASN A 427 -20.58 -5.95 8.34
C ASN A 427 -22.07 -5.62 8.53
N VAL A 428 -22.96 -6.54 8.14
CA VAL A 428 -24.41 -6.41 8.32
C VAL A 428 -25.03 -7.75 8.69
N LEU A 429 -26.18 -7.74 9.36
CA LEU A 429 -26.91 -8.97 9.68
C LEU A 429 -27.37 -9.66 8.38
N LYS A 430 -27.34 -11.00 8.37
CA LYS A 430 -27.77 -11.78 7.19
C LYS A 430 -29.21 -11.45 6.80
N SER A 431 -30.11 -11.44 7.78
CA SER A 431 -31.51 -11.09 7.62
C SER A 431 -31.72 -9.70 7.00
N GLU A 432 -30.96 -8.69 7.45
CA GLU A 432 -31.03 -7.34 6.88
C GLU A 432 -30.53 -7.29 5.43
N MET A 433 -29.43 -7.99 5.13
CA MET A 433 -28.90 -8.10 3.76
C MET A 433 -29.92 -8.79 2.84
N HIS A 434 -30.53 -9.88 3.32
CA HIS A 434 -31.55 -10.62 2.58
C HIS A 434 -32.74 -9.74 2.26
N LEU A 435 -33.27 -9.02 3.28
CA LEU A 435 -34.36 -8.06 3.10
C LEU A 435 -34.01 -6.96 2.09
N LYS A 436 -32.75 -6.48 2.08
CA LYS A 436 -32.32 -5.45 1.14
C LYS A 436 -32.21 -5.96 -0.30
N MET A 437 -31.74 -7.18 -0.50
CA MET A 437 -31.50 -7.76 -1.82
C MET A 437 -32.74 -8.39 -2.46
N GLN A 438 -33.67 -8.90 -1.65
CA GLN A 438 -34.85 -9.63 -2.13
C GLN A 438 -35.70 -8.84 -3.15
N PRO A 439 -36.00 -7.54 -2.95
CA PRO A 439 -36.80 -6.77 -3.91
C PRO A 439 -36.21 -6.78 -5.32
N THR A 440 -34.88 -6.61 -5.47
CA THR A 440 -34.22 -6.64 -6.77
C THR A 440 -34.18 -8.06 -7.35
N LEU A 441 -33.94 -9.07 -6.53
CA LEU A 441 -33.98 -10.48 -6.95
C LEU A 441 -35.36 -10.88 -7.50
N ASN A 442 -36.44 -10.38 -6.90
CA ASN A 442 -37.81 -10.64 -7.36
C ASN A 442 -38.09 -10.05 -8.77
N THR A 443 -37.30 -9.08 -9.22
CA THR A 443 -37.43 -8.52 -10.59
C THR A 443 -36.73 -9.36 -11.65
N LEU A 444 -35.90 -10.33 -11.25
CA LEU A 444 -35.14 -11.19 -12.17
C LEU A 444 -35.96 -12.44 -12.56
N PRO A 445 -35.72 -13.05 -13.74
CA PRO A 445 -36.52 -14.16 -14.24
C PRO A 445 -36.61 -15.38 -13.30
N ASN A 446 -35.54 -15.68 -12.56
CA ASN A 446 -35.45 -16.88 -11.73
C ASN A 446 -35.86 -16.65 -10.26
N GLN A 447 -36.05 -15.39 -9.83
CA GLN A 447 -36.52 -14.97 -8.50
C GLN A 447 -35.93 -15.75 -7.30
N TYR A 448 -34.62 -15.97 -7.28
CA TYR A 448 -33.98 -16.73 -6.21
C TYR A 448 -34.18 -16.06 -4.82
N PRO A 449 -34.30 -16.86 -3.74
CA PRO A 449 -34.21 -16.34 -2.38
C PRO A 449 -32.86 -15.64 -2.16
N ALA A 450 -32.88 -14.51 -1.45
CA ALA A 450 -31.68 -13.73 -1.16
C ALA A 450 -30.65 -14.51 -0.35
N GLU A 451 -31.10 -15.44 0.49
CA GLU A 451 -30.22 -16.38 1.19
C GLU A 451 -29.42 -17.24 0.21
N THR A 452 -30.08 -17.86 -0.78
CA THR A 452 -29.42 -18.66 -1.82
C THR A 452 -28.40 -17.82 -2.59
N PHE A 453 -28.76 -16.58 -2.94
CA PHE A 453 -27.85 -15.66 -3.62
C PHE A 453 -26.64 -15.28 -2.75
N CYS A 454 -26.85 -14.94 -1.48
CA CYS A 454 -25.76 -14.60 -0.56
C CYS A 454 -24.84 -15.79 -0.26
N ASN A 455 -25.39 -17.00 -0.13
CA ASN A 455 -24.62 -18.22 0.01
C ASN A 455 -23.78 -18.48 -1.26
N ASN A 456 -24.33 -18.27 -2.45
CA ASN A 456 -23.55 -18.31 -3.69
C ASN A 456 -22.43 -17.27 -3.71
N LEU A 457 -22.68 -16.03 -3.25
CA LEU A 457 -21.66 -14.99 -3.17
C LEU A 457 -20.55 -15.31 -2.15
N ARG A 458 -20.88 -16.02 -1.07
CA ARG A 458 -19.95 -16.45 -0.02
C ARG A 458 -19.11 -17.65 -0.45
N ASP A 459 -19.78 -18.69 -0.92
CA ASP A 459 -19.21 -20.03 -1.12
C ASP A 459 -18.63 -20.19 -2.52
N ARG A 460 -19.32 -19.66 -3.54
CA ARG A 460 -18.91 -19.79 -4.95
C ARG A 460 -18.13 -18.57 -5.43
N ALA A 461 -18.75 -17.38 -5.43
CA ALA A 461 -18.14 -16.18 -5.99
C ALA A 461 -16.98 -15.64 -5.13
N GLY A 462 -17.04 -15.84 -3.81
CA GLY A 462 -16.00 -15.37 -2.91
C GLY A 462 -16.02 -13.87 -2.63
N LEU A 463 -17.15 -13.20 -2.90
CA LEU A 463 -17.28 -11.76 -2.70
C LEU A 463 -17.69 -11.41 -1.26
N LEU A 464 -18.45 -12.30 -0.62
CA LEU A 464 -18.87 -12.20 0.78
C LEU A 464 -18.11 -13.19 1.66
N SER A 465 -18.06 -12.87 2.95
CA SER A 465 -17.64 -13.77 4.03
C SER A 465 -18.62 -13.70 5.18
N ASP A 466 -18.56 -14.72 6.02
CA ASP A 466 -19.47 -14.97 7.14
C ASP A 466 -18.62 -15.09 8.41
N PRO A 467 -18.17 -13.95 8.98
CA PRO A 467 -17.18 -13.89 10.05
C PRO A 467 -17.73 -14.30 11.43
N GLY A 468 -19.00 -14.74 11.53
CA GLY A 468 -19.67 -15.12 12.77
C GLY A 468 -21.11 -15.57 12.48
N LYS A 469 -21.83 -16.14 13.45
CA LYS A 469 -23.06 -16.93 13.17
C LYS A 469 -24.17 -16.24 12.36
N ASP A 470 -24.28 -14.90 12.32
CA ASP A 470 -25.41 -14.22 11.65
C ASP A 470 -25.08 -12.90 10.93
N VAL A 471 -23.87 -12.75 10.37
CA VAL A 471 -23.49 -11.52 9.62
C VAL A 471 -22.83 -11.81 8.28
N TYR A 472 -22.98 -10.90 7.31
CA TYR A 472 -22.18 -10.85 6.09
C TYR A 472 -21.26 -9.63 6.09
N ILE A 473 -20.07 -9.80 5.51
CA ILE A 473 -19.11 -8.73 5.19
C ILE A 473 -18.54 -8.97 3.79
N PHE A 474 -18.30 -7.90 3.03
CA PHE A 474 -17.51 -8.00 1.80
C PHE A 474 -16.07 -8.37 2.16
N ARG A 475 -15.53 -9.43 1.54
CA ARG A 475 -14.15 -9.86 1.80
C ARG A 475 -13.15 -8.75 1.58
N HIS A 476 -13.42 -7.90 0.60
CA HIS A 476 -12.63 -6.72 0.32
C HIS A 476 -13.52 -5.48 0.25
N LYS A 477 -13.20 -4.52 1.12
CA LYS A 477 -13.89 -3.22 1.23
C LYS A 477 -13.91 -2.47 -0.11
N SER A 478 -12.85 -2.57 -0.90
CA SER A 478 -12.75 -1.89 -2.19
C SER A 478 -13.81 -2.32 -3.21
N PHE A 479 -14.22 -3.60 -3.23
CA PHE A 479 -15.34 -4.03 -4.07
C PHE A 479 -16.66 -3.41 -3.63
N ARG A 480 -16.89 -3.27 -2.32
CA ARG A 480 -18.07 -2.58 -1.79
C ARG A 480 -18.05 -1.10 -2.17
N GLU A 481 -16.91 -0.42 -2.01
CA GLU A 481 -16.74 1.00 -2.35
C GLU A 481 -16.93 1.24 -3.86
N TYR A 482 -16.41 0.35 -4.70
CA TYR A 482 -16.63 0.35 -6.14
C TYR A 482 -18.12 0.21 -6.49
N LEU A 483 -18.80 -0.80 -5.96
CA LEU A 483 -20.22 -1.04 -6.19
C LEU A 483 -21.09 0.13 -5.68
N ALA A 484 -20.74 0.71 -4.53
CA ALA A 484 -21.42 1.88 -4.00
C ALA A 484 -21.26 3.09 -4.94
N GLY A 485 -20.04 3.36 -5.41
CA GLY A 485 -19.78 4.44 -6.38
C GLY A 485 -20.50 4.22 -7.72
N GLU A 486 -20.56 2.98 -8.21
CA GLU A 486 -21.36 2.65 -9.40
C GLU A 486 -22.85 2.91 -9.22
N GLN A 487 -23.42 2.53 -8.08
CA GLN A 487 -24.84 2.71 -7.80
C GLN A 487 -25.20 4.20 -7.70
N LEU A 488 -24.29 5.01 -7.13
CA LEU A 488 -24.43 6.47 -7.09
C LEU A 488 -24.51 7.05 -8.51
N ALA A 489 -23.69 6.54 -9.44
CA ALA A 489 -23.71 6.99 -10.83
C ALA A 489 -25.02 6.58 -11.54
N THR A 490 -25.57 5.41 -11.24
CA THR A 490 -26.87 4.97 -11.79
C THR A 490 -28.04 5.85 -11.32
N ARG A 491 -28.01 6.37 -10.09
CA ARG A 491 -28.98 7.35 -9.57
C ARG A 491 -28.80 8.78 -10.15
N ARG A 492 -27.73 9.00 -10.92
CA ARG A 492 -27.40 10.26 -11.60
C ARG A 492 -27.49 11.47 -10.65
N ASN A 493 -28.26 12.50 -11.03
CA ASN A 493 -28.33 13.77 -10.32
C ASN A 493 -28.91 13.68 -8.90
N GLU A 494 -29.65 12.61 -8.57
CA GLU A 494 -30.22 12.40 -7.23
C GLU A 494 -29.14 12.20 -6.17
N SER A 495 -27.99 11.64 -6.56
CA SER A 495 -26.86 11.37 -5.67
C SER A 495 -26.02 12.61 -5.33
N LEU A 496 -26.06 13.64 -6.18
CA LEU A 496 -25.13 14.77 -6.12
C LEU A 496 -25.18 15.54 -4.78
N PRO A 497 -26.36 15.88 -4.21
CA PRO A 497 -26.41 16.61 -2.94
C PRO A 497 -25.73 15.85 -1.80
N GLN A 498 -25.89 14.53 -1.77
CA GLN A 498 -25.27 13.69 -0.75
C GLN A 498 -23.77 13.58 -0.94
N LEU A 499 -23.30 13.37 -2.17
CA LEU A 499 -21.87 13.32 -2.49
C LEU A 499 -21.15 14.63 -2.11
N ILE A 500 -21.79 15.76 -2.41
CA ILE A 500 -21.26 17.08 -2.04
C ILE A 500 -21.27 17.26 -0.51
N ARG A 501 -22.35 16.86 0.18
CA ARG A 501 -22.44 16.94 1.65
C ARG A 501 -21.28 16.19 2.34
N HIS A 502 -20.92 15.03 1.82
CA HIS A 502 -19.87 14.16 2.36
C HIS A 502 -18.48 14.37 1.73
N PHE A 503 -18.31 15.40 0.89
CA PHE A 503 -17.03 15.72 0.28
C PHE A 503 -15.95 15.97 1.35
N GLY A 504 -14.83 15.26 1.25
CA GLY A 504 -13.70 15.31 2.18
C GLY A 504 -13.67 14.22 3.26
N GLU A 505 -14.77 13.49 3.49
CA GLU A 505 -14.86 12.43 4.50
C GLU A 505 -14.23 11.11 4.03
N ASP A 506 -13.36 10.50 4.84
CA ASP A 506 -12.62 9.26 4.49
C ASP A 506 -13.54 8.09 4.09
N TRP A 507 -14.70 7.99 4.73
CA TRP A 507 -15.67 6.96 4.41
C TRP A 507 -16.20 7.07 2.97
N TRP A 508 -16.26 8.29 2.42
CA TRP A 508 -16.88 8.60 1.13
C TRP A 508 -15.90 8.85 -0.02
N GLN A 509 -14.59 8.94 0.26
CA GLN A 509 -13.60 9.28 -0.76
C GLN A 509 -13.56 8.27 -1.92
N GLU A 510 -13.44 6.97 -1.64
CA GLU A 510 -13.37 5.95 -2.69
C GLU A 510 -14.68 5.80 -3.47
N PRO A 511 -15.87 5.74 -2.83
CA PRO A 511 -17.14 5.79 -3.56
C PRO A 511 -17.29 7.01 -4.47
N LEU A 512 -16.84 8.20 -4.03
CA LEU A 512 -16.87 9.42 -4.82
C LEU A 512 -15.94 9.36 -6.05
N ARG A 513 -14.74 8.77 -5.89
CA ARG A 513 -13.81 8.53 -7.02
C ARG A 513 -14.38 7.55 -8.04
N PHE A 514 -15.00 6.46 -7.58
CA PHE A 514 -15.65 5.52 -8.50
C PHE A 514 -16.87 6.13 -9.19
N PHE A 515 -17.66 6.95 -8.48
CA PHE A 515 -18.74 7.73 -9.07
C PHE A 515 -18.23 8.60 -10.23
N ILE A 516 -17.22 9.43 -9.99
CA ILE A 516 -16.73 10.37 -11.02
C ILE A 516 -16.10 9.66 -12.21
N SER A 517 -15.45 8.51 -11.99
CA SER A 517 -14.90 7.68 -13.08
C SER A 517 -15.97 7.09 -14.01
N LYS A 518 -17.24 7.06 -13.55
CA LYS A 518 -18.39 6.59 -14.32
C LYS A 518 -19.33 7.70 -14.79
N ALA A 519 -19.19 8.90 -14.25
CA ALA A 519 -19.95 10.05 -14.68
C ALA A 519 -19.73 10.31 -16.18
N ASP A 520 -20.81 10.50 -16.90
CA ASP A 520 -20.75 11.08 -18.25
C ASP A 520 -20.47 12.58 -18.17
N ASP A 521 -20.18 13.19 -19.32
CA ASP A 521 -19.94 14.62 -19.44
C ASP A 521 -21.01 15.49 -18.76
N GLN A 522 -22.30 15.14 -18.86
CA GLN A 522 -23.39 15.92 -18.27
C GLN A 522 -23.42 15.82 -16.75
N MET A 523 -23.14 14.63 -16.21
CA MET A 523 -23.10 14.36 -14.79
C MET A 523 -21.89 15.01 -14.14
N PHE A 524 -20.72 14.95 -14.78
CA PHE A 524 -19.52 15.67 -14.34
C PHE A 524 -19.80 17.18 -14.26
N ASP A 525 -20.38 17.76 -15.32
CA ASP A 525 -20.70 19.18 -15.37
C ASP A 525 -21.72 19.58 -14.29
N SER A 526 -22.75 18.74 -14.08
CA SER A 526 -23.77 18.93 -13.04
C SER A 526 -23.18 18.86 -11.63
N PHE A 527 -22.26 17.91 -11.39
CA PHE A 527 -21.53 17.80 -10.12
C PHE A 527 -20.72 19.06 -9.87
N MET A 528 -19.91 19.51 -10.83
CA MET A 528 -19.08 20.72 -10.70
C MET A 528 -19.94 21.95 -10.41
N LYS A 529 -21.04 22.13 -11.13
CA LYS A 529 -21.98 23.23 -10.91
C LYS A 529 -22.54 23.26 -9.49
N GLN A 530 -23.03 22.12 -8.99
CA GLN A 530 -23.61 22.03 -7.66
C GLN A 530 -22.54 22.15 -6.57
N PHE A 531 -21.37 21.55 -6.79
CA PHE A 531 -20.24 21.60 -5.86
C PHE A 531 -19.78 23.04 -5.63
N PHE A 532 -19.50 23.79 -6.71
CA PHE A 532 -19.06 25.19 -6.60
C PHE A 532 -20.12 26.14 -6.08
N ARG A 533 -21.41 25.77 -6.14
CA ARG A 533 -22.50 26.55 -5.51
C ARG A 533 -22.79 26.15 -4.07
N SER A 534 -22.17 25.07 -3.59
CA SER A 534 -22.37 24.58 -2.24
C SER A 534 -21.42 25.26 -1.26
N PRO A 535 -21.81 25.40 0.03
CA PRO A 535 -20.93 25.93 1.08
C PRO A 535 -19.62 25.17 1.24
N LYS A 536 -19.57 23.89 0.82
CA LYS A 536 -18.36 23.06 0.87
C LYS A 536 -17.23 23.61 0.02
N SER A 537 -17.54 24.30 -1.09
CA SER A 537 -16.53 24.86 -1.98
C SER A 537 -16.01 26.23 -1.54
N HIS A 538 -16.61 26.88 -0.53
CA HIS A 538 -16.21 28.22 -0.09
C HIS A 538 -14.76 28.25 0.38
N SER A 539 -14.31 27.20 1.06
CA SER A 539 -12.94 27.03 1.53
C SER A 539 -12.59 25.56 1.60
N LEU A 540 -11.77 25.08 0.66
CA LEU A 540 -11.29 23.71 0.64
C LEU A 540 -9.92 23.66 1.32
N GLY A 541 -9.74 22.76 2.29
CA GLY A 541 -8.41 22.38 2.75
C GLY A 541 -7.66 21.61 1.67
N GLN A 542 -6.36 21.39 1.81
CA GLN A 542 -5.60 20.70 0.75
C GLN A 542 -6.05 19.26 0.51
N LYS A 543 -6.53 18.57 1.56
CA LYS A 543 -7.06 17.21 1.39
C LYS A 543 -8.21 17.23 0.39
N GLU A 544 -9.11 18.19 0.56
CA GLU A 544 -10.27 18.43 -0.28
C GLU A 544 -9.88 18.95 -1.67
N GLN A 545 -8.87 19.82 -1.77
CA GLN A 545 -8.34 20.29 -3.06
C GLN A 545 -7.68 19.15 -3.85
N ASN A 546 -6.83 18.35 -3.21
CA ASN A 546 -6.21 17.18 -3.84
C ASN A 546 -7.26 16.15 -4.26
N LEU A 547 -8.29 15.96 -3.43
CA LEU A 547 -9.42 15.12 -3.81
C LEU A 547 -10.12 15.69 -5.04
N LEU A 548 -10.43 17.00 -5.08
CA LEU A 548 -11.03 17.65 -6.25
C LEU A 548 -10.18 17.44 -7.52
N GLN A 549 -8.86 17.63 -7.42
CA GLN A 549 -7.94 17.40 -8.55
C GLN A 549 -7.88 15.94 -8.97
N THR A 550 -7.89 15.02 -8.01
CA THR A 550 -7.97 13.58 -8.28
C THR A 550 -9.26 13.24 -9.00
N LEU A 551 -10.39 13.80 -8.59
CA LEU A 551 -11.68 13.56 -9.24
C LEU A 551 -11.71 14.08 -10.68
N VAL A 552 -11.10 15.24 -10.94
CA VAL A 552 -10.96 15.78 -12.30
C VAL A 552 -10.08 14.87 -13.16
N ARG A 553 -8.95 14.38 -12.62
CA ARG A 553 -8.01 13.50 -13.34
C ARG A 553 -8.59 12.11 -13.62
N GLU A 554 -9.43 11.60 -12.72
CA GLU A 554 -10.05 10.28 -12.84
C GLU A 554 -11.40 10.28 -13.56
N ALA A 555 -11.95 11.46 -13.86
CA ALA A 555 -13.18 11.57 -14.64
C ALA A 555 -12.95 10.99 -16.04
N GLY A 556 -13.83 10.07 -16.45
CA GLY A 556 -13.73 9.47 -17.79
C GLY A 556 -14.05 10.45 -18.91
N GLN A 557 -14.80 11.52 -18.59
CA GLN A 557 -15.33 12.53 -19.48
C GLN A 557 -15.45 13.85 -18.72
N THR A 558 -14.94 14.94 -19.30
CA THR A 558 -14.83 16.26 -18.63
C THR A 558 -15.41 17.37 -19.49
N LYS A 559 -16.72 17.59 -19.35
CA LYS A 559 -17.38 18.78 -19.90
C LYS A 559 -17.13 20.00 -19.00
N ILE A 560 -16.80 21.13 -19.63
CA ILE A 560 -16.30 22.33 -18.93
C ILE A 560 -17.30 23.49 -18.87
N ASP A 561 -18.54 23.32 -19.35
CA ASP A 561 -19.53 24.41 -19.48
C ASP A 561 -19.81 25.07 -18.12
N SER A 562 -20.00 24.28 -17.07
CA SER A 562 -20.27 24.76 -15.72
C SER A 562 -19.03 25.38 -15.06
N LEU A 563 -17.83 24.90 -15.40
CA LEU A 563 -16.58 25.53 -14.98
C LEU A 563 -16.41 26.90 -15.66
N LYS A 564 -16.66 26.97 -16.98
CA LYS A 564 -16.66 28.22 -17.75
C LYS A 564 -17.68 29.22 -17.23
N ALA A 565 -18.89 28.77 -16.93
CA ALA A 565 -19.93 29.60 -16.34
C ALA A 565 -19.51 30.09 -14.95
N GLY A 566 -18.97 29.21 -14.11
CA GLY A 566 -18.50 29.54 -12.76
C GLY A 566 -17.38 30.59 -12.73
N LEU A 567 -16.44 30.59 -13.70
CA LEU A 567 -15.42 31.64 -13.80
C LEU A 567 -16.03 33.05 -13.95
N ASN A 568 -17.17 33.14 -14.62
CA ASN A 568 -17.88 34.39 -14.88
C ASN A 568 -19.06 34.62 -13.93
N ASP A 569 -19.21 33.80 -12.89
CA ASP A 569 -20.28 33.91 -11.92
C ASP A 569 -19.84 34.87 -10.79
N ASP A 570 -20.49 36.03 -10.69
CA ASP A 570 -20.18 37.06 -9.70
C ASP A 570 -20.53 36.61 -8.27
N THR A 571 -21.35 35.56 -8.11
CA THR A 571 -21.72 35.03 -6.80
C THR A 571 -20.63 34.16 -6.16
N LEU A 572 -19.66 33.69 -6.94
CA LEU A 572 -18.55 32.88 -6.43
C LEU A 572 -17.43 33.77 -5.88
N ASN A 573 -16.75 33.29 -4.86
CA ASN A 573 -15.60 33.97 -4.27
C ASN A 573 -14.29 33.67 -5.03
N ASP A 574 -13.24 34.44 -4.75
CA ASP A 574 -11.96 34.34 -5.47
C ASP A 574 -11.28 32.98 -5.28
N ARG A 575 -11.46 32.33 -4.12
CA ARG A 575 -10.94 30.97 -3.88
C ARG A 575 -11.63 29.95 -4.77
N GLN A 576 -12.95 30.04 -4.92
CA GLN A 576 -13.73 29.18 -5.81
C GLN A 576 -13.31 29.37 -7.26
N ARG A 577 -13.11 30.62 -7.71
CA ARG A 577 -12.57 30.90 -9.06
C ARG A 577 -11.19 30.27 -9.25
N ARG A 578 -10.31 30.36 -8.24
CA ARG A 578 -9.00 29.69 -8.27
C ARG A 578 -9.12 28.17 -8.38
N TYR A 579 -10.00 27.53 -7.60
CA TYR A 579 -10.24 26.09 -7.71
C TYR A 579 -10.75 25.70 -9.09
N ILE A 580 -11.63 26.49 -9.70
CA ILE A 580 -12.11 26.28 -11.07
C ILE A 580 -10.95 26.37 -12.08
N LEU A 581 -10.07 27.36 -11.94
CA LEU A 581 -8.87 27.51 -12.77
C LEU A 581 -7.94 26.29 -12.66
N GLU A 582 -7.75 25.74 -11.46
CA GLU A 582 -6.99 24.50 -11.25
C GLU A 582 -7.67 23.30 -11.93
N CYS A 583 -8.99 23.17 -11.80
CA CYS A 583 -9.72 22.10 -12.49
C CYS A 583 -9.53 22.20 -14.02
N LEU A 584 -9.63 23.40 -14.59
CA LEU A 584 -9.40 23.62 -16.04
C LEU A 584 -7.96 23.31 -16.45
N LYS A 585 -6.98 23.65 -15.61
CA LYS A 585 -5.57 23.27 -15.81
C LYS A 585 -5.41 21.75 -15.86
N THR A 586 -5.99 21.03 -14.90
CA THR A 586 -5.90 19.56 -14.83
C THR A 586 -6.63 18.87 -15.98
N ILE A 587 -7.71 19.47 -16.50
CA ILE A 587 -8.38 18.98 -17.72
C ILE A 587 -7.46 19.12 -18.94
N GLY A 588 -6.70 20.20 -19.06
CA GLY A 588 -5.61 20.29 -20.04
C GLY A 588 -6.03 20.38 -21.51
N THR A 589 -7.32 20.46 -21.83
CA THR A 589 -7.80 20.48 -23.22
C THR A 589 -7.67 21.87 -23.88
N PRO A 590 -7.59 21.95 -25.23
CA PRO A 590 -7.60 23.23 -25.95
C PRO A 590 -8.82 24.10 -25.61
N GLU A 591 -9.98 23.49 -25.39
CA GLU A 591 -11.21 24.15 -24.98
C GLU A 591 -11.09 24.74 -23.57
N ALA A 592 -10.46 24.02 -22.63
CA ALA A 592 -10.20 24.51 -21.27
C ALA A 592 -9.23 25.71 -21.29
N LEU A 593 -8.16 25.63 -22.09
CA LEU A 593 -7.25 26.75 -22.33
C LEU A 593 -7.98 27.96 -22.92
N GLY A 594 -8.86 27.73 -23.91
CA GLY A 594 -9.69 28.77 -24.50
C GLY A 594 -10.58 29.48 -23.47
N CYS A 595 -11.15 28.75 -22.52
CA CYS A 595 -11.95 29.31 -21.43
C CYS A 595 -11.14 30.21 -20.50
N ILE A 596 -9.92 29.79 -20.13
CA ILE A 596 -9.00 30.59 -19.30
C ILE A 596 -8.62 31.89 -20.03
N VAL A 597 -8.29 31.81 -21.32
CA VAL A 597 -7.97 32.98 -22.16
C VAL A 597 -9.15 33.96 -22.25
N GLU A 598 -10.37 33.44 -22.41
CA GLU A 598 -11.58 34.26 -22.48
C GLU A 598 -11.84 35.02 -21.16
N PHE A 599 -11.63 34.35 -20.03
CA PHE A 599 -11.74 34.96 -18.70
C PHE A 599 -10.74 36.11 -18.49
N ILE A 600 -9.49 35.95 -18.91
CA ILE A 600 -8.47 37.01 -18.87
C ILE A 600 -8.91 38.22 -19.71
N LYS A 601 -9.39 37.98 -20.94
CA LYS A 601 -9.79 39.04 -21.88
C LYS A 601 -10.98 39.85 -21.39
N LYS A 602 -11.98 39.21 -20.79
CA LYS A 602 -13.21 39.86 -20.33
C LYS A 602 -13.00 40.81 -19.15
N ARG A 603 -11.82 40.79 -18.52
CA ARG A 603 -11.55 41.55 -17.29
C ARG A 603 -12.68 41.35 -16.27
N THR A 604 -13.12 40.11 -16.09
CA THR A 604 -14.03 39.64 -15.04
C THR A 604 -13.22 39.06 -13.86
N GLY A 605 -13.76 39.09 -12.63
CA GLY A 605 -13.08 38.60 -11.41
C GLY A 605 -12.00 39.53 -10.83
N ASP A 606 -11.37 39.15 -9.72
CA ASP A 606 -10.35 39.95 -9.03
C ASP A 606 -8.96 39.90 -9.73
N GLN A 607 -8.07 40.82 -9.36
CA GLN A 607 -6.74 40.95 -9.98
C GLN A 607 -5.84 39.72 -9.75
N ALA A 608 -5.99 39.02 -8.61
CA ALA A 608 -5.18 37.84 -8.30
C ALA A 608 -5.63 36.62 -9.09
N SER A 609 -6.95 36.40 -9.26
CA SER A 609 -7.47 35.32 -10.11
C SER A 609 -7.08 35.49 -11.57
N ARG A 610 -7.04 36.73 -12.09
CA ARG A 610 -6.59 37.00 -13.46
C ARG A 610 -5.10 36.75 -13.65
N ARG A 611 -4.27 37.22 -12.72
CA ARG A 611 -2.82 36.95 -12.74
C ARG A 611 -2.56 35.45 -12.68
N TYR A 612 -3.32 34.72 -11.89
CA TYR A 612 -3.23 33.26 -11.83
C TYR A 612 -3.64 32.60 -13.15
N ALA A 613 -4.74 33.04 -13.77
CA ALA A 613 -5.16 32.57 -15.07
C ALA A 613 -4.10 32.83 -16.16
N GLU A 614 -3.45 34.01 -16.15
CA GLU A 614 -2.36 34.35 -17.06
C GLU A 614 -1.18 33.39 -16.91
N GLU A 615 -0.77 33.08 -15.67
CA GLU A 615 0.28 32.10 -15.37
C GLU A 615 -0.07 30.70 -15.89
N LEU A 616 -1.30 30.24 -15.68
CA LEU A 616 -1.78 28.95 -16.16
C LEU A 616 -1.80 28.86 -17.69
N THR A 617 -2.10 29.97 -18.37
CA THR A 617 -2.14 30.01 -19.83
C THR A 617 -0.74 29.75 -20.42
N VAL A 618 0.32 30.21 -19.75
CA VAL A 618 1.71 29.95 -20.14
C VAL A 618 2.07 28.48 -19.90
N GLU A 619 1.72 27.93 -18.74
CA GLU A 619 1.98 26.52 -18.40
C GLU A 619 1.27 25.54 -19.35
N MET A 620 0.01 25.79 -19.70
CA MET A 620 -0.76 24.94 -20.62
C MET A 620 -0.33 25.07 -22.08
N ARG A 621 0.20 26.23 -22.50
CA ARG A 621 0.73 26.44 -23.86
C ARG A 621 2.07 25.76 -24.09
N ALA A 622 2.86 25.52 -23.04
CA ALA A 622 4.13 24.78 -23.15
C ALA A 622 3.95 23.30 -23.60
N GLY A 623 2.72 22.76 -23.56
CA GLY A 623 2.36 21.43 -24.06
C GLY A 623 1.81 21.36 -25.48
N VAL A 624 1.66 22.49 -26.19
CA VAL A 624 1.12 22.56 -27.56
C VAL A 624 2.08 23.38 -28.43
N SER A 625 2.64 22.75 -29.46
CA SER A 625 3.50 23.41 -30.45
C SER A 625 2.74 24.53 -31.17
N VAL A 626 3.02 25.80 -30.85
CA VAL A 626 2.62 26.93 -31.72
C VAL A 626 3.64 28.07 -31.70
N THR A 627 3.97 28.50 -32.91
CA THR A 627 4.72 29.68 -33.35
C THR A 627 4.07 31.02 -32.99
N ASP A 628 4.94 31.98 -32.65
CA ASP A 628 4.84 33.45 -32.78
C ASP A 628 3.61 34.20 -32.27
N VAL A 629 3.77 34.92 -31.16
CA VAL A 629 3.15 36.24 -30.92
C VAL A 629 4.13 37.14 -30.16
N LEU A 630 4.50 38.28 -30.76
CA LEU A 630 5.34 39.33 -30.18
C LEU A 630 4.60 40.12 -29.08
N ILE A 631 5.25 40.37 -27.94
CA ILE A 631 4.84 41.34 -26.91
C ILE A 631 5.93 42.41 -26.72
N PRO A 632 5.58 43.71 -26.52
CA PRO A 632 6.53 44.82 -26.59
C PRO A 632 7.47 44.92 -25.40
N ARG A 633 8.73 45.26 -25.70
CA ARG A 633 9.77 45.66 -24.74
C ARG A 633 9.41 47.01 -24.12
N ASN A 634 9.16 47.06 -22.81
CA ASN A 634 9.52 48.15 -21.89
C ASN A 634 8.93 47.91 -20.50
N ILE A 635 9.55 47.03 -19.70
CA ILE A 635 9.38 47.01 -18.24
C ILE A 635 10.71 46.51 -17.63
N PHE A 636 11.65 47.41 -17.34
CA PHE A 636 12.83 47.09 -16.52
C PHE A 636 13.08 48.25 -15.59
N GLU A 637 12.75 48.09 -14.30
CA GLU A 637 13.34 48.87 -13.19
C GLU A 637 13.05 48.30 -11.78
N THR A 638 12.30 47.19 -11.62
CA THR A 638 12.12 46.51 -10.32
C THR A 638 12.30 44.99 -10.41
N LEU A 639 12.99 44.40 -9.42
CA LEU A 639 13.07 42.94 -9.28
C LEU A 639 11.65 42.38 -9.05
N PRO A 640 11.22 41.33 -9.78
CA PRO A 640 9.89 40.78 -9.58
C PRO A 640 9.81 40.08 -8.19
N LEU A 641 8.70 40.29 -7.47
CA LEU A 641 8.46 39.68 -6.15
C LEU A 641 8.47 38.14 -6.18
N SER A 642 8.19 37.55 -7.33
CA SER A 642 8.37 36.12 -7.58
C SER A 642 8.63 35.87 -9.07
N PHE A 643 9.22 34.72 -9.40
CA PHE A 643 9.35 34.22 -10.78
C PHE A 643 9.07 32.71 -10.83
N ARG A 644 8.75 32.19 -12.01
CA ARG A 644 8.58 30.75 -12.24
C ARG A 644 9.77 30.21 -13.03
N ASN A 645 10.45 29.20 -12.51
CA ASN A 645 11.58 28.56 -13.17
C ASN A 645 11.09 27.57 -14.25
N PRO A 646 11.20 27.89 -15.56
CA PRO A 646 10.68 27.03 -16.63
C PRO A 646 11.43 25.69 -16.73
N TYR A 647 12.67 25.63 -16.22
CA TYR A 647 13.49 24.43 -16.26
C TYR A 647 13.18 23.45 -15.12
N GLU A 648 12.37 23.88 -14.15
CA GLU A 648 12.00 23.13 -12.95
C GLU A 648 10.47 23.00 -12.83
N ASP A 649 9.80 22.67 -13.93
CA ASP A 649 8.33 22.51 -13.96
C ASP A 649 7.58 23.75 -13.42
N HIS A 650 8.04 24.93 -13.86
CA HIS A 650 7.50 26.24 -13.47
C HIS A 650 7.45 26.48 -11.95
N ALA A 651 8.43 25.95 -11.22
CA ALA A 651 8.59 26.18 -9.79
C ALA A 651 8.58 27.67 -9.45
N GLU A 652 7.70 28.08 -8.54
CA GLU A 652 7.60 29.46 -8.06
C GLU A 652 8.70 29.74 -7.03
N TYR A 653 9.50 30.77 -7.31
CA TYR A 653 10.53 31.30 -6.43
C TYR A 653 10.13 32.70 -5.96
N MET A 654 10.17 32.94 -4.66
CA MET A 654 9.75 34.19 -4.02
C MET A 654 10.95 34.99 -3.56
N LEU A 655 10.96 36.29 -3.85
CA LEU A 655 11.99 37.21 -3.37
C LEU A 655 11.83 37.41 -1.87
N ILE A 656 12.84 37.00 -1.12
CA ILE A 656 13.01 37.31 0.30
C ILE A 656 14.01 38.46 0.41
N PRO A 657 13.56 39.67 0.79
CA PRO A 657 14.46 40.80 0.93
C PRO A 657 15.53 40.52 2.00
N GLY A 658 16.77 40.86 1.68
CA GLY A 658 17.92 40.76 2.56
C GLY A 658 17.92 41.81 3.67
N GLY A 659 18.58 41.49 4.78
CA GLY A 659 18.68 42.34 5.95
C GLY A 659 19.58 41.74 7.02
N ALA A 660 19.73 42.42 8.15
CA ALA A 660 20.54 41.95 9.26
C ALA A 660 19.66 41.50 10.43
N TYR A 661 20.04 40.40 11.08
CA TYR A 661 19.34 39.89 12.26
C TYR A 661 20.25 39.15 13.21
N LYS A 662 19.84 39.04 14.47
CA LYS A 662 20.58 38.29 15.48
C LYS A 662 20.29 36.79 15.32
N TYR A 663 21.20 36.10 14.65
CA TYR A 663 21.05 34.68 14.36
C TYR A 663 20.98 33.84 15.65
N SER A 664 20.00 32.93 15.75
CA SER A 664 19.71 32.19 16.98
C SER A 664 20.88 31.32 17.46
N VAL A 665 21.78 30.88 16.57
CA VAL A 665 22.90 30.00 16.91
C VAL A 665 24.14 30.79 17.30
N SER A 666 24.63 31.68 16.43
CA SER A 666 25.86 32.45 16.71
C SER A 666 25.62 33.55 17.74
N LYS A 667 24.36 33.96 17.96
CA LYS A 667 23.93 35.13 18.74
C LYS A 667 24.56 36.45 18.25
N LYS A 668 25.15 36.46 17.07
CA LYS A 668 25.72 37.63 16.39
C LYS A 668 24.74 38.15 15.36
N ASN A 669 24.91 39.41 14.96
CA ASN A 669 24.18 39.96 13.83
C ASN A 669 24.77 39.38 12.54
N GLU A 670 23.97 38.59 11.83
CA GLU A 670 24.28 38.05 10.51
C GLU A 670 23.51 38.86 9.45
N THR A 671 24.15 39.11 8.31
CA THR A 671 23.54 39.82 7.18
C THR A 671 23.19 38.80 6.10
N VAL A 672 21.90 38.74 5.73
CA VAL A 672 21.38 37.90 4.66
C VAL A 672 21.13 38.75 3.42
N PRO A 673 21.60 38.35 2.22
CA PRO A 673 21.34 39.09 0.98
C PRO A 673 19.89 38.91 0.50
N ASN A 674 19.51 39.65 -0.55
CA ASN A 674 18.28 39.35 -1.29
C ASN A 674 18.43 37.95 -1.93
N LEU A 675 17.46 37.08 -1.66
CA LEU A 675 17.49 35.71 -2.15
C LEU A 675 16.12 35.33 -2.68
N TYR A 676 16.10 34.54 -3.75
CA TYR A 676 14.87 33.91 -4.21
C TYR A 676 14.76 32.52 -3.59
N PHE A 677 13.74 32.29 -2.77
CA PHE A 677 13.45 31.00 -2.17
C PHE A 677 12.40 30.26 -2.98
N ALA A 678 12.61 28.97 -3.27
CA ALA A 678 11.53 28.12 -3.72
C ALA A 678 10.39 28.19 -2.70
N LYS A 679 9.17 28.49 -3.18
CA LYS A 679 8.00 28.69 -2.33
C LYS A 679 7.69 27.47 -1.46
N TYR A 680 8.01 26.29 -1.98
CA TYR A 680 7.74 24.98 -1.38
C TYR A 680 9.05 24.18 -1.28
N PRO A 681 9.13 23.20 -0.35
CA PRO A 681 10.10 22.12 -0.44
C PRO A 681 10.00 21.39 -1.79
N LEU A 682 11.11 20.81 -2.24
CA LEU A 682 11.14 20.14 -3.54
C LEU A 682 10.19 18.94 -3.55
N THR A 683 9.37 18.81 -4.60
CA THR A 683 8.38 17.73 -4.71
C THR A 683 8.94 16.47 -5.39
N ASN A 684 8.34 15.32 -5.13
CA ASN A 684 8.68 14.07 -5.82
C ASN A 684 8.58 14.18 -7.34
N LYS A 685 7.57 14.89 -7.86
CA LYS A 685 7.39 15.11 -9.30
C LYS A 685 8.65 15.75 -9.92
N ARG A 686 9.13 16.83 -9.31
CA ARG A 686 10.30 17.57 -9.78
C ARG A 686 11.59 16.78 -9.59
N TYR A 687 11.70 16.06 -8.47
CA TYR A 687 12.87 15.23 -8.21
C TYR A 687 12.99 14.05 -9.17
N ARG A 688 11.88 13.35 -9.48
CA ARG A 688 11.86 12.27 -10.47
C ARG A 688 12.25 12.73 -11.86
N ARG A 689 11.80 13.92 -12.28
CA ARG A 689 12.22 14.51 -13.56
C ARG A 689 13.75 14.66 -13.65
N PHE A 690 14.41 14.98 -12.55
CA PHE A 690 15.88 15.00 -12.47
C PHE A 690 16.50 13.59 -12.56
N ILE A 691 15.92 12.60 -11.87
CA ILE A 691 16.37 11.20 -11.95
C ILE A 691 16.20 10.64 -13.38
N ASP A 692 15.07 10.91 -14.03
CA ASP A 692 14.79 10.52 -15.41
C ASP A 692 15.76 11.19 -16.39
N TYR A 693 16.09 12.46 -16.16
CA TYR A 693 17.14 13.16 -16.89
C TYR A 693 18.48 12.43 -16.79
N LEU A 694 18.91 12.05 -15.59
CA LEU A 694 20.18 11.32 -15.39
C LEU A 694 20.18 9.95 -16.08
N ALA A 695 19.04 9.26 -16.06
CA ALA A 695 18.89 7.93 -16.68
C ALA A 695 18.68 8.00 -18.21
N GLY A 696 18.29 9.15 -18.76
CA GLY A 696 17.96 9.31 -20.17
C GLY A 696 16.72 8.50 -20.60
N VAL A 697 15.67 8.46 -19.76
CA VAL A 697 14.44 7.67 -19.96
C VAL A 697 13.17 8.53 -19.85
N GLY A 698 12.03 7.99 -20.30
CA GLY A 698 10.72 8.65 -20.20
C GLY A 698 10.54 9.84 -21.15
N ALA A 699 9.59 10.72 -20.82
CA ALA A 699 9.26 11.93 -21.59
C ALA A 699 10.45 12.91 -21.74
N ILE A 700 11.51 12.77 -20.91
CA ILE A 700 12.71 13.60 -21.00
C ILE A 700 13.53 13.33 -22.27
N ARG A 701 13.39 12.16 -22.92
CA ARG A 701 14.15 11.78 -24.13
C ARG A 701 13.96 12.74 -25.28
N GLU A 702 12.78 13.33 -25.38
CA GLU A 702 12.42 14.29 -26.42
C GLU A 702 12.50 15.74 -25.92
N SER A 703 12.85 15.95 -24.65
CA SER A 703 12.90 17.27 -24.02
C SER A 703 14.07 18.12 -24.55
N PRO A 704 13.86 19.43 -24.76
CA PRO A 704 14.95 20.37 -25.04
C PRO A 704 16.07 20.35 -23.99
N LEU A 705 15.76 19.96 -22.75
CA LEU A 705 16.75 19.85 -21.66
C LEU A 705 17.87 18.87 -21.99
N LEU A 706 17.54 17.68 -22.51
CA LEU A 706 18.51 16.61 -22.78
C LEU A 706 19.38 16.95 -24.00
N ARG A 707 18.83 17.70 -24.96
CA ARG A 707 19.59 18.26 -26.10
C ARG A 707 20.56 19.36 -25.67
N ALA A 708 20.13 20.24 -24.76
CA ALA A 708 20.94 21.36 -24.30
C ALA A 708 22.10 20.93 -23.39
N LEU A 709 21.86 19.95 -22.51
CA LEU A 709 22.88 19.42 -21.61
C LEU A 709 22.73 17.90 -21.48
N PRO A 710 23.44 17.09 -22.28
CA PRO A 710 23.46 15.65 -22.10
C PRO A 710 23.96 15.24 -20.70
N PRO A 711 23.44 14.15 -20.08
CA PRO A 711 23.83 13.74 -18.72
C PRO A 711 25.32 13.51 -18.54
N GLU A 712 26.01 12.99 -19.56
CA GLU A 712 27.47 12.80 -19.57
C GLU A 712 28.22 14.14 -19.52
N GLN A 713 27.71 15.15 -20.21
CA GLN A 713 28.29 16.49 -20.19
C GLN A 713 28.05 17.15 -18.83
N PHE A 714 26.83 17.03 -18.27
CA PHE A 714 26.54 17.47 -16.91
C PHE A 714 27.49 16.83 -15.89
N ALA A 715 27.65 15.51 -15.94
CA ALA A 715 28.51 14.79 -15.01
C ALA A 715 29.98 15.24 -15.09
N ARG A 716 30.50 15.49 -16.30
CA ARG A 716 31.85 16.05 -16.48
C ARG A 716 31.98 17.45 -15.86
N ARG A 717 31.00 18.33 -16.08
CA ARG A 717 31.02 19.69 -15.52
C ARG A 717 30.91 19.68 -14.00
N LEU A 718 30.02 18.83 -13.46
CA LEU A 718 29.88 18.64 -12.03
C LEU A 718 31.21 18.13 -11.43
N LEU A 719 31.77 17.03 -11.94
CA LEU A 719 33.04 16.50 -11.43
C LEU A 719 34.22 17.48 -11.55
N ALA A 720 34.22 18.37 -12.56
CA ALA A 720 35.22 19.42 -12.65
C ALA A 720 35.05 20.49 -11.54
N LYS A 721 33.81 20.75 -11.10
CA LYS A 721 33.48 21.74 -10.08
C LYS A 721 33.63 21.21 -8.65
N ILE A 722 33.11 20.03 -8.37
CA ILE A 722 33.12 19.39 -7.03
C ILE A 722 34.23 18.36 -6.84
N GLY A 723 35.04 18.12 -7.87
CA GLY A 723 36.16 17.16 -7.84
C GLY A 723 37.19 17.32 -6.71
N PRO A 724 37.39 18.50 -6.11
CA PRO A 724 38.25 18.65 -4.93
C PRO A 724 37.62 18.10 -3.62
N GLU A 725 36.30 17.93 -3.55
CA GLU A 725 35.59 17.46 -2.35
C GLU A 725 35.60 15.93 -2.29
N LYS A 726 36.53 15.37 -1.49
CA LYS A 726 36.75 13.91 -1.37
C LYS A 726 35.47 13.13 -1.07
N ASP A 727 34.57 13.68 -0.25
CA ASP A 727 33.35 13.00 0.18
C ASP A 727 32.30 12.90 -0.95
N PHE A 728 32.25 13.89 -1.83
CA PHE A 728 31.31 13.96 -2.95
C PHE A 728 31.63 12.90 -4.01
N ILE A 729 32.92 12.74 -4.34
CA ILE A 729 33.41 11.67 -5.22
C ILE A 729 33.19 10.30 -4.59
N ALA A 730 33.45 10.17 -3.28
CA ALA A 730 33.24 8.91 -2.57
C ALA A 730 31.78 8.45 -2.60
N TYR A 731 30.83 9.39 -2.48
CA TYR A 731 29.40 9.11 -2.54
C TYR A 731 28.90 8.77 -3.96
N LEU A 732 29.14 9.65 -4.93
CA LEU A 732 28.63 9.47 -6.31
C LEU A 732 29.30 8.30 -7.03
N GLY A 733 30.58 8.05 -6.73
CA GLY A 733 31.43 7.15 -7.50
C GLY A 733 31.80 7.72 -8.87
N LYS A 734 32.71 7.02 -9.56
CA LYS A 734 33.33 7.52 -10.80
C LYS A 734 32.49 7.30 -12.07
N ASN A 735 31.39 6.55 -11.99
CA ASN A 735 30.56 6.17 -13.14
C ASN A 735 29.22 6.93 -13.13
N PRO A 736 29.04 7.96 -13.97
CA PRO A 736 27.80 8.73 -14.03
C PRO A 736 26.55 7.93 -14.41
N ALA A 737 26.71 6.81 -15.13
CA ALA A 737 25.58 5.97 -15.53
C ALA A 737 24.83 5.35 -14.33
N GLU A 738 25.48 5.25 -13.17
CA GLU A 738 24.87 4.72 -11.93
C GLU A 738 24.19 5.81 -11.09
N TRP A 739 24.39 7.09 -11.41
CA TRP A 739 23.95 8.20 -10.56
C TRP A 739 22.44 8.26 -10.41
N ALA A 740 21.68 7.94 -11.46
CA ALA A 740 20.22 7.90 -11.37
C ALA A 740 19.72 6.93 -10.28
N GLY A 741 20.33 5.75 -10.18
CA GLY A 741 19.99 4.77 -9.14
C GLY A 741 20.45 5.21 -7.75
N LYS A 742 21.65 5.81 -7.63
CA LYS A 742 22.22 6.24 -6.34
C LYS A 742 21.54 7.47 -5.74
N LEU A 743 21.12 8.40 -6.59
CA LEU A 743 20.50 9.66 -6.18
C LEU A 743 18.98 9.53 -6.03
N ARG A 744 18.37 8.42 -6.49
CA ARG A 744 16.94 8.20 -6.32
C ARG A 744 16.54 8.26 -4.84
N SER A 745 15.36 8.82 -4.56
CA SER A 745 14.77 8.78 -3.22
C SER A 745 14.58 7.33 -2.76
N ASN A 746 14.96 7.05 -1.51
CA ASN A 746 14.78 5.73 -0.90
C ASN A 746 13.32 5.39 -0.55
N TYR A 747 12.41 6.37 -0.65
CA TYR A 747 10.97 6.19 -0.39
C TYR A 747 10.10 6.33 -1.64
N ASP A 748 10.72 6.34 -2.82
CA ASP A 748 10.02 6.55 -4.09
C ASP A 748 9.00 5.42 -4.42
N ASP A 749 9.18 4.23 -3.82
CA ASP A 749 8.27 3.09 -3.91
C ASP A 749 7.32 2.94 -2.70
N ASP A 750 7.32 3.89 -1.75
CA ASP A 750 6.44 3.88 -0.58
C ASP A 750 5.25 4.83 -0.80
N ARG A 751 4.03 4.29 -0.87
CA ARG A 751 2.81 5.07 -1.15
C ARG A 751 2.53 6.18 -0.14
N ARG A 752 3.12 6.12 1.06
CA ARG A 752 3.00 7.18 2.07
C ARG A 752 3.75 8.45 1.67
N PHE A 753 4.82 8.30 0.89
CA PHE A 753 5.79 9.36 0.61
C PHE A 753 6.00 9.63 -0.87
N ASN A 754 5.37 8.88 -1.77
CA ASN A 754 5.65 8.91 -3.21
C ASN A 754 4.65 9.73 -4.06
N GLY A 755 3.69 10.42 -3.44
CA GLY A 755 2.75 11.31 -4.13
C GLY A 755 3.48 12.42 -4.89
N GLU A 756 2.99 12.79 -6.08
CA GLU A 756 3.68 13.73 -6.98
C GLU A 756 3.98 15.09 -6.33
N ASP A 757 3.00 15.63 -5.59
CA ASP A 757 3.08 16.94 -4.94
C ASP A 757 3.56 16.86 -3.49
N GLN A 758 3.86 15.65 -2.96
CA GLN A 758 4.52 15.51 -1.66
C GLN A 758 5.98 15.97 -1.76
N PRO A 759 6.55 16.51 -0.67
CA PRO A 759 7.97 16.79 -0.63
C PRO A 759 8.74 15.49 -0.83
N VAL A 760 9.84 15.56 -1.57
CA VAL A 760 10.76 14.43 -1.69
C VAL A 760 11.39 14.16 -0.33
N VAL A 761 11.40 12.89 0.08
CA VAL A 761 12.03 12.42 1.32
C VAL A 761 13.00 11.26 1.05
N GLY A 762 13.81 10.89 2.02
CA GLY A 762 14.80 9.83 1.86
C GLY A 762 15.93 10.21 0.91
N VAL A 763 16.23 11.50 0.82
CA VAL A 763 17.32 12.06 0.01
C VAL A 763 18.47 12.50 0.90
N THR A 764 19.70 12.26 0.44
CA THR A 764 20.92 12.68 1.13
C THR A 764 21.21 14.15 0.86
N TRP A 765 22.11 14.74 1.64
CA TRP A 765 22.60 16.09 1.38
C TRP A 765 23.31 16.17 0.01
N PHE A 766 24.09 15.14 -0.34
CA PHE A 766 24.72 15.04 -1.66
C PHE A 766 23.68 15.05 -2.77
N ALA A 767 22.62 14.25 -2.63
CA ALA A 767 21.55 14.16 -3.61
C ALA A 767 20.82 15.50 -3.82
N ALA A 768 20.61 16.24 -2.72
CA ALA A 768 20.05 17.58 -2.75
C ALA A 768 20.99 18.61 -3.42
N ALA A 769 22.28 18.57 -3.10
CA ALA A 769 23.28 19.45 -3.70
C ALA A 769 23.50 19.19 -5.21
N VAL A 770 23.52 17.93 -5.66
CA VAL A 770 23.59 17.60 -7.10
C VAL A 770 22.38 18.15 -7.84
N TYR A 771 21.18 18.07 -7.26
CA TYR A 771 19.98 18.65 -7.86
C TYR A 771 20.12 20.16 -8.09
N CYS A 772 20.62 20.90 -7.09
CA CYS A 772 20.88 22.32 -7.23
C CYS A 772 21.94 22.64 -8.31
N HIS A 773 23.01 21.84 -8.37
CA HIS A 773 24.00 21.99 -9.44
C HIS A 773 23.43 21.70 -10.82
N TRP A 774 22.56 20.71 -10.94
CA TRP A 774 21.87 20.38 -12.17
C TRP A 774 21.02 21.55 -12.69
N LEU A 775 20.24 22.20 -11.81
CA LEU A 775 19.48 23.40 -12.17
C LEU A 775 20.39 24.53 -12.67
N THR A 776 21.52 24.75 -11.98
CA THR A 776 22.51 25.75 -12.39
C THR A 776 23.09 25.45 -13.78
N GLU A 777 23.50 24.21 -14.03
CA GLU A 777 24.11 23.82 -15.30
C GLU A 777 23.11 23.82 -16.47
N ILE A 778 21.86 23.39 -16.24
CA ILE A 778 20.80 23.46 -17.25
C ILE A 778 20.51 24.91 -17.63
N GLN A 779 20.41 25.81 -16.65
CA GLN A 779 20.23 27.23 -16.89
C GLN A 779 21.37 27.80 -17.75
N LEU A 780 22.61 27.48 -17.43
CA LEU A 780 23.79 27.92 -18.18
C LEU A 780 23.86 27.32 -19.59
N ALA A 781 23.47 26.05 -19.74
CA ALA A 781 23.48 25.38 -21.04
C ALA A 781 22.43 25.97 -22.00
N ILE A 782 21.23 26.25 -21.50
CA ILE A 782 20.13 26.78 -22.32
C ILE A 782 20.26 28.29 -22.55
N GLY A 783 20.77 29.03 -21.56
CA GLY A 783 20.98 30.49 -21.65
C GLY A 783 21.92 30.94 -22.78
N ASN A 784 22.78 30.05 -23.28
CA ASN A 784 23.72 30.32 -24.37
C ASN A 784 23.16 30.01 -25.78
N SER A 785 21.94 29.45 -25.86
CA SER A 785 21.35 28.97 -27.12
C SER A 785 19.88 29.41 -27.25
N GLN A 786 19.68 30.51 -27.97
CA GLN A 786 18.41 31.05 -28.48
C GLN A 786 17.48 31.87 -27.56
N SER A 787 16.93 32.91 -28.19
CA SER A 787 15.91 33.84 -27.72
C SER A 787 14.52 33.19 -27.68
N GLN A 788 13.89 33.06 -26.49
CA GLN A 788 12.42 33.02 -26.35
C GLN A 788 11.93 33.12 -24.87
N GLU A 789 10.86 33.90 -24.70
CA GLU A 789 9.82 34.12 -23.66
C GLU A 789 9.87 33.62 -22.20
N GLY A 790 10.85 32.84 -21.73
CA GLY A 790 11.06 32.58 -20.28
C GLY A 790 12.20 33.39 -19.66
N MET A 791 13.05 33.94 -20.53
CA MET A 791 14.36 34.45 -20.19
C MET A 791 14.33 35.86 -19.56
N ALA A 792 13.29 36.66 -19.81
CA ALA A 792 13.26 38.08 -19.40
C ALA A 792 13.22 38.28 -17.88
N SER A 793 12.44 37.49 -17.12
CA SER A 793 12.35 37.61 -15.66
C SER A 793 13.59 37.09 -14.95
N LEU A 794 14.18 35.98 -15.42
CA LEU A 794 15.44 35.44 -14.91
C LEU A 794 16.64 36.34 -15.26
N LEU A 795 16.69 36.93 -16.46
CA LEU A 795 17.71 37.93 -16.84
C LEU A 795 17.52 39.28 -16.15
N ALA A 796 16.28 39.70 -15.86
CA ALA A 796 16.01 40.90 -15.04
C ALA A 796 16.55 40.74 -13.60
N ILE A 797 16.52 39.50 -13.09
CA ILE A 797 17.09 39.13 -11.79
C ILE A 797 18.62 38.99 -11.86
N ALA A 798 19.16 38.64 -13.05
CA ALA A 798 20.53 38.17 -13.25
C ALA A 798 21.38 39.08 -14.16
N ASN A 799 21.68 40.29 -13.68
CA ASN A 799 22.93 40.95 -14.09
C ASN A 799 24.19 40.16 -13.65
N SER A 800 24.02 39.06 -12.91
CA SER A 800 25.05 38.14 -12.42
C SER A 800 24.54 36.70 -12.56
N ASN A 801 25.30 35.80 -13.19
CA ASN A 801 24.97 34.37 -13.39
C ASN A 801 24.27 33.74 -12.15
N PRO A 802 22.98 33.34 -12.24
CA PRO A 802 22.23 32.89 -11.08
C PRO A 802 22.69 31.49 -10.65
N VAL A 803 22.92 31.30 -9.35
CA VAL A 803 23.38 30.03 -8.78
C VAL A 803 22.26 29.43 -7.93
N PHE A 804 21.82 28.22 -8.31
CA PHE A 804 20.89 27.42 -7.52
C PHE A 804 21.68 26.63 -6.48
N ARG A 805 21.27 26.71 -5.21
CA ARG A 805 21.91 26.01 -4.08
C ARG A 805 20.90 25.72 -2.97
N LEU A 806 21.34 24.96 -1.97
CA LEU A 806 20.61 24.85 -0.70
C LEU A 806 20.74 26.17 0.06
N PRO A 807 19.74 26.57 0.86
CA PRO A 807 19.89 27.71 1.76
C PRO A 807 20.97 27.39 2.79
N SER A 808 21.74 28.40 3.19
CA SER A 808 22.46 28.30 4.47
C SER A 808 21.47 28.43 5.62
N GLU A 809 21.84 27.91 6.77
CA GLU A 809 21.02 27.90 7.97
C GLU A 809 20.62 29.30 8.45
N PRO A 810 21.51 30.33 8.42
CA PRO A 810 21.10 31.69 8.72
C PRO A 810 20.13 32.27 7.67
N GLU A 811 20.28 31.93 6.39
CA GLU A 811 19.36 32.37 5.34
C GLU A 811 17.98 31.72 5.51
N TRP A 812 17.95 30.44 5.86
CA TRP A 812 16.73 29.69 6.13
C TRP A 812 15.97 30.28 7.32
N GLU A 813 16.67 30.52 8.45
CA GLU A 813 16.04 31.08 9.65
C GLU A 813 15.53 32.50 9.41
N TRP A 814 16.28 33.32 8.66
CA TRP A 814 15.83 34.65 8.23
C TRP A 814 14.54 34.59 7.40
N ALA A 815 14.49 33.67 6.43
CA ALA A 815 13.32 33.49 5.58
C ALA A 815 12.09 32.99 6.36
N ALA A 816 12.29 32.15 7.39
CA ALA A 816 11.21 31.65 8.24
C ALA A 816 10.70 32.70 9.23
N ALA A 817 11.62 33.28 10.02
CA ALA A 817 11.28 34.15 11.14
C ALA A 817 10.89 35.58 10.72
N GLY A 818 11.33 36.02 9.54
CA GLY A 818 11.04 37.31 8.91
C GLY A 818 11.21 38.54 9.81
N ARG A 819 10.45 39.60 9.51
CA ARG A 819 10.54 40.92 10.16
C ARG A 819 9.18 41.32 10.71
N GLU A 820 8.97 41.29 12.03
CA GLU A 820 7.79 41.95 12.61
C GLU A 820 8.01 43.47 12.70
N PRO A 821 6.95 44.30 12.55
CA PRO A 821 7.01 45.71 12.90
C PRO A 821 7.40 45.88 14.37
N GLY A 822 8.66 46.25 14.63
CA GLY A 822 9.24 46.29 15.98
C GLY A 822 10.57 45.55 16.12
N GLY A 823 10.97 44.75 15.12
CA GLY A 823 12.30 44.12 15.06
C GLY A 823 12.44 42.79 15.81
N GLU A 824 11.36 42.24 16.34
CA GLU A 824 11.35 40.90 16.94
C GLU A 824 11.24 39.82 15.84
N LEU A 825 11.99 38.71 16.02
CA LEU A 825 11.92 37.53 15.17
C LEU A 825 10.71 36.69 15.57
N ARG A 826 9.96 36.17 14.58
CA ARG A 826 8.85 35.27 14.87
C ARG A 826 9.36 33.93 15.38
N GLU A 827 8.71 33.43 16.43
CA GLU A 827 9.01 32.11 17.01
C GLU A 827 8.68 30.98 16.02
N TYR A 828 7.58 31.12 15.28
CA TYR A 828 7.12 30.21 14.23
C TYR A 828 7.01 30.95 12.89
N PRO A 829 6.99 30.26 11.73
CA PRO A 829 7.10 30.94 10.44
C PRO A 829 5.92 31.87 10.10
N TRP A 830 4.73 31.56 10.63
CA TRP A 830 3.48 32.30 10.40
C TRP A 830 3.35 33.54 11.30
N PRO A 831 2.42 34.48 10.98
CA PRO A 831 2.17 35.66 11.80
C PRO A 831 1.80 35.33 13.25
N LYS A 832 2.25 36.16 14.21
CA LYS A 832 2.08 35.94 15.65
C LYS A 832 0.62 35.75 16.08
N GLU A 833 -0.33 36.35 15.34
CA GLU A 833 -1.78 36.25 15.61
C GLU A 833 -2.34 34.83 15.40
N LYS A 834 -1.62 33.96 14.68
CA LYS A 834 -1.99 32.56 14.49
C LYS A 834 -1.71 31.69 15.71
N GLY A 835 -0.89 32.16 16.65
CA GLY A 835 -0.57 31.47 17.90
C GLY A 835 0.37 30.27 17.74
N ALA A 836 0.30 29.35 18.69
CA ALA A 836 1.11 28.13 18.74
C ALA A 836 0.75 27.15 17.60
N PRO A 837 1.66 26.22 17.24
CA PRO A 837 1.40 25.24 16.20
C PRO A 837 0.13 24.44 16.45
N ASN A 838 -0.57 24.15 15.37
CA ASN A 838 -1.75 23.29 15.36
C ASN A 838 -1.87 22.62 13.96
N PRO A 839 -2.71 21.59 13.82
CA PRO A 839 -2.84 20.83 12.57
C PRO A 839 -3.35 21.65 11.36
N GLN A 840 -3.78 22.90 11.53
CA GLN A 840 -4.14 23.80 10.42
C GLN A 840 -2.93 24.60 9.91
N LEU A 841 -1.90 24.78 10.73
CA LEU A 841 -0.70 25.56 10.42
C LEU A 841 0.46 24.69 9.90
N ALA A 842 0.57 23.43 10.32
CA ALA A 842 1.65 22.54 9.87
C ALA A 842 1.30 21.05 10.00
N ASN A 843 2.04 20.20 9.30
CA ASN A 843 2.06 18.75 9.53
C ASN A 843 3.17 18.41 10.54
N TYR A 844 2.82 17.91 11.72
CA TYR A 844 3.75 17.53 12.79
C TYR A 844 3.08 16.54 13.75
N GLY A 845 3.81 16.00 14.73
CA GLY A 845 3.29 15.14 15.80
C GLY A 845 2.57 13.89 15.31
N ASP A 846 2.97 13.37 14.15
CA ASP A 846 2.32 12.26 13.46
C ASP A 846 0.82 12.47 13.17
N ASN A 847 0.35 13.71 13.11
CA ASN A 847 -1.07 14.06 12.91
C ASN A 847 -1.67 13.40 11.65
N VAL A 848 -0.87 13.22 10.61
CA VAL A 848 -1.25 12.52 9.36
C VAL A 848 -0.57 11.15 9.24
N GLY A 849 0.54 10.92 9.95
CA GLY A 849 1.32 9.68 9.88
C GLY A 849 2.23 9.55 8.64
N ALA A 850 2.34 10.59 7.82
CA ALA A 850 3.25 10.70 6.68
C ALA A 850 3.41 12.17 6.25
N THR A 851 4.27 12.45 5.27
CA THR A 851 4.31 13.76 4.60
C THR A 851 3.00 14.05 3.89
N THR A 852 2.67 15.32 3.69
CA THR A 852 1.53 15.75 2.90
C THR A 852 1.97 16.55 1.68
N PRO A 853 1.14 16.67 0.63
CA PRO A 853 1.43 17.56 -0.48
C PRO A 853 1.82 18.97 -0.02
N VAL A 854 2.84 19.53 -0.65
CA VAL A 854 3.31 20.88 -0.36
C VAL A 854 2.18 21.88 -0.62
N GLY A 855 2.15 22.98 0.13
CA GLY A 855 1.07 23.95 0.06
C GLY A 855 -0.14 23.62 0.92
N ARG A 856 -0.13 22.49 1.65
CA ARG A 856 -1.32 22.03 2.37
C ARG A 856 -1.82 22.95 3.48
N TYR A 857 -0.91 23.72 4.06
CA TYR A 857 -1.15 24.54 5.24
C TYR A 857 -0.97 26.03 4.88
N PRO A 858 -1.88 26.64 4.11
CA PRO A 858 -1.79 28.05 3.70
C PRO A 858 -1.79 29.02 4.88
N GLU A 859 -2.38 28.63 6.02
CA GLU A 859 -2.36 29.46 7.23
C GLU A 859 -1.02 29.45 7.95
N GLY A 860 -0.17 28.45 7.68
CA GLY A 860 1.19 28.34 8.19
C GLY A 860 2.24 29.01 7.32
N ALA A 861 1.83 29.72 6.27
CA ALA A 861 2.75 30.44 5.40
C ALA A 861 3.39 31.63 6.12
N THR A 862 4.62 31.99 5.72
CA THR A 862 5.22 33.27 6.13
C THR A 862 4.43 34.44 5.54
N PRO A 863 4.52 35.66 6.10
CA PRO A 863 3.92 36.86 5.50
C PRO A 863 4.36 37.10 4.04
N GLU A 864 5.58 36.71 3.72
CA GLU A 864 6.16 36.79 2.38
C GLU A 864 5.62 35.70 1.44
N GLY A 865 4.93 34.68 1.97
CA GLY A 865 4.24 33.64 1.19
C GLY A 865 5.00 32.31 1.06
N LEU A 866 6.12 32.13 1.77
CA LEU A 866 6.81 30.84 1.83
C LEU A 866 5.96 29.84 2.59
N MET A 867 5.85 28.63 2.06
CA MET A 867 5.01 27.58 2.60
C MET A 867 5.85 26.41 3.10
N ASP A 868 5.26 25.64 4.01
CA ASP A 868 5.88 24.46 4.64
C ASP A 868 7.26 24.77 5.24
N MET A 869 7.46 26.00 5.75
CA MET A 869 8.66 26.37 6.52
C MET A 869 8.68 25.73 7.91
N ALA A 870 7.55 25.15 8.34
CA ALA A 870 7.42 24.38 9.56
C ALA A 870 6.67 23.07 9.29
N GLY A 871 7.23 21.96 9.76
CA GLY A 871 6.64 20.64 9.64
C GLY A 871 6.82 20.04 8.25
N ASN A 872 6.10 18.97 7.97
CA ASN A 872 6.25 18.16 6.76
C ASN A 872 7.64 17.50 6.67
N VAL A 873 8.71 18.22 6.34
CA VAL A 873 10.08 17.66 6.25
C VAL A 873 11.13 18.57 6.86
N TRP A 874 12.14 17.97 7.48
CA TRP A 874 13.39 18.65 7.78
C TRP A 874 14.09 18.96 6.46
N GLU A 875 14.66 20.15 6.34
CA GLU A 875 15.29 20.60 5.11
C GLU A 875 16.80 20.72 5.23
N TRP A 876 17.52 20.06 4.32
CA TRP A 876 18.97 20.17 4.21
C TRP A 876 19.41 21.62 3.98
N CYS A 877 20.32 22.09 4.82
CA CYS A 877 21.03 23.35 4.64
C CYS A 877 22.43 23.12 4.05
N GLU A 878 22.97 24.13 3.38
CA GLU A 878 24.29 24.06 2.72
C GLU A 878 25.44 23.91 3.72
N ASN A 879 25.41 24.63 4.85
CA ASN A 879 26.51 24.71 5.81
C ASN A 879 26.56 23.54 6.80
N LEU A 880 27.75 23.37 7.39
CA LEU A 880 27.96 22.49 8.53
C LEU A 880 27.16 22.98 9.75
N TYR A 881 26.74 22.04 10.59
CA TYR A 881 26.03 22.34 11.84
C TYR A 881 26.92 23.04 12.87
N GLY A 882 28.23 22.71 12.89
CA GLY A 882 29.22 23.29 13.79
C GLY A 882 29.21 22.66 15.19
N LYS A 883 29.55 23.45 16.22
CA LYS A 883 29.68 22.98 17.61
C LYS A 883 28.39 22.31 18.10
N GLY A 884 28.54 21.14 18.72
CA GLY A 884 27.42 20.32 19.21
C GLY A 884 26.98 19.23 18.24
N ALA A 885 27.57 19.15 17.05
CA ALA A 885 27.41 17.99 16.17
C ALA A 885 28.19 16.77 16.69
N TYR A 886 27.64 15.57 16.48
CA TYR A 886 28.36 14.32 16.77
C TYR A 886 29.51 14.03 15.79
N ARG A 887 29.49 14.68 14.63
CA ARG A 887 30.51 14.57 13.56
C ARG A 887 30.82 15.94 12.99
N GLU A 888 32.08 16.18 12.66
CA GLU A 888 32.55 17.47 12.14
C GLU A 888 31.97 17.82 10.77
N ASP A 889 31.62 16.80 9.97
CA ASP A 889 31.01 16.95 8.64
C ASP A 889 29.47 16.99 8.65
N ALA A 890 28.83 16.96 9.83
CA ALA A 890 27.38 16.99 9.92
C ALA A 890 26.80 18.29 9.35
N ARG A 891 25.76 18.16 8.53
CA ARG A 891 25.05 19.27 7.88
C ARG A 891 23.83 19.66 8.70
N ALA A 892 23.49 20.95 8.67
CA ALA A 892 22.34 21.46 9.39
C ALA A 892 21.01 21.10 8.70
N LEU A 893 19.98 20.92 9.52
CA LEU A 893 18.60 20.72 9.12
C LEU A 893 17.71 21.74 9.82
N ARG A 894 16.74 22.29 9.11
CA ARG A 894 15.75 23.25 9.63
C ARG A 894 14.32 22.89 9.24
N GLY A 895 13.34 23.47 9.95
CA GLY A 895 11.91 23.37 9.62
C GLY A 895 11.09 22.38 10.44
N GLY A 896 11.69 21.44 11.18
CA GLY A 896 10.93 20.37 11.82
C GLY A 896 10.37 19.38 10.79
N ALA A 897 9.61 18.38 11.20
CA ALA A 897 9.01 17.43 10.26
C ALA A 897 7.70 16.84 10.77
N TRP A 898 6.99 16.13 9.89
CA TRP A 898 5.68 15.54 10.19
C TRP A 898 5.66 14.62 11.42
N SER A 899 6.78 13.97 11.74
CA SER A 899 6.91 13.05 12.88
C SER A 899 7.53 13.67 14.13
N ARG A 900 7.66 15.01 14.16
CA ARG A 900 8.35 15.75 15.23
C ARG A 900 7.38 16.54 16.08
N ARG A 901 7.78 16.85 17.31
CA ARG A 901 6.93 17.52 18.29
C ARG A 901 6.84 19.02 17.99
N GLU A 902 5.88 19.69 18.60
CA GLU A 902 5.63 21.13 18.46
C GLU A 902 6.90 21.98 18.59
N ASP A 903 7.74 21.64 19.57
CA ASP A 903 9.00 22.32 19.87
C ASP A 903 9.99 22.38 18.70
N ASP A 904 9.92 21.41 17.78
CA ASP A 904 10.79 21.28 16.61
C ASP A 904 10.32 22.15 15.43
N LEU A 905 9.15 22.80 15.54
CA LEU A 905 8.58 23.66 14.48
C LEU A 905 9.04 25.12 14.56
N ARG A 906 9.76 25.50 15.61
CA ARG A 906 10.23 26.88 15.79
C ARG A 906 11.21 27.25 14.68
N CYS A 907 11.22 28.51 14.27
CA CYS A 907 12.17 29.03 13.28
C CYS A 907 13.63 28.80 13.70
N SER A 908 13.90 28.83 15.01
CA SER A 908 15.22 28.57 15.60
C SER A 908 15.53 27.08 15.83
N ALA A 909 14.54 26.19 15.67
CA ALA A 909 14.76 24.76 15.86
C ALA A 909 15.66 24.23 14.75
N ARG A 910 16.62 23.38 15.14
CA ARG A 910 17.65 22.87 14.25
C ARG A 910 18.01 21.45 14.61
N TYR A 911 18.29 20.65 13.59
CA TYR A 911 18.80 19.29 13.74
C TYR A 911 20.05 19.10 12.88
N HIS A 912 20.70 17.95 12.97
CA HIS A 912 21.84 17.63 12.12
C HIS A 912 21.99 16.14 11.85
N TYR A 913 22.47 15.84 10.66
CA TYR A 913 22.94 14.51 10.32
C TYR A 913 24.17 14.60 9.41
N TYR A 914 24.94 13.52 9.34
CA TYR A 914 26.03 13.38 8.36
C TYR A 914 25.46 13.42 6.94
N PRO A 915 26.21 13.90 5.93
CA PRO A 915 25.67 14.28 4.62
C PRO A 915 25.14 13.10 3.78
N GLY A 916 25.57 11.86 4.10
CA GLY A 916 25.06 10.63 3.48
C GLY A 916 23.82 10.05 4.16
N TYR A 917 23.35 10.63 5.27
CA TYR A 917 22.15 10.17 5.96
C TYR A 917 20.91 10.52 5.15
N TRP A 918 19.87 9.71 5.25
CA TRP A 918 18.58 9.93 4.61
C TRP A 918 17.51 9.29 5.48
N ASP A 919 16.32 9.89 5.49
CA ASP A 919 15.20 9.40 6.30
C ASP A 919 13.86 9.85 5.71
N PHE A 920 12.76 9.23 6.12
CA PHE A 920 11.40 9.48 5.64
C PHE A 920 10.85 10.88 5.97
N ASN A 921 11.61 11.67 6.75
CA ASN A 921 11.24 13.01 7.18
C ASN A 921 12.28 14.05 6.81
N ILE A 922 13.24 13.73 5.92
CA ILE A 922 14.29 14.65 5.45
C ILE A 922 14.14 14.89 3.95
N GLY A 923 13.97 16.16 3.60
CA GLY A 923 13.93 16.68 2.23
C GLY A 923 14.80 17.93 2.09
N PHE A 924 14.46 18.81 1.16
CA PHE A 924 15.18 20.08 0.96
C PHE A 924 14.36 21.08 0.15
N ARG A 925 14.80 22.35 0.16
CA ARG A 925 14.34 23.39 -0.75
C ARG A 925 15.51 24.09 -1.41
N VAL A 926 15.23 24.78 -2.51
CA VAL A 926 16.24 25.45 -3.34
C VAL A 926 16.15 26.96 -3.16
N VAL A 927 17.31 27.62 -3.15
CA VAL A 927 17.43 29.07 -3.25
C VAL A 927 18.24 29.46 -4.48
N VAL A 928 17.97 30.66 -5.00
CA VAL A 928 18.79 31.31 -6.02
C VAL A 928 19.49 32.50 -5.41
N ALA A 929 20.81 32.44 -5.40
CA ALA A 929 21.66 33.52 -4.96
C ALA A 929 22.09 34.40 -6.15
N GLN A 930 22.10 35.71 -5.92
CA GLN A 930 22.79 36.65 -6.80
C GLN A 930 24.30 36.48 -6.58
N SER A 931 25.06 36.29 -7.67
CA SER A 931 26.53 36.23 -7.61
C SER A 931 27.17 37.60 -7.46
#